data_AF-A0A3C1UFD6-F1
#
_entry.id   AF-A0A3C1UFD6-F1
#
_cell.length_a   1.000
_cell.length_b   1.000
_cell.length_c   1.000
_cell.angle_alpha   90.00
_cell.angle_beta   90.00
_cell.angle_gamma   90.00
#
_symmetry.space_group_name_H-M   'P 1'
#
loop_
_entity.id
_entity.type
_entity.pdbx_description
1 polymer ?
#
loop_
_entity_poly.entity_id
_entity_poly.type
_entity_poly.pdbx_seq_one_letter_code
_entity_poly.pdbx_strand_id
1 'polypeptide(L)'
;MKKILLLASAAILAAGAMQAKTADEVRIYLNPGHGSWGPNDRPMATIPYPNLPETGRPDTCGFYETNTNLWKILEMGAVLEKMGVKHENIMYSRVKNGPFPYVKGAADEELYNRNLSEICREVDANNMDMFVSVHSNAATDGTATNYPLYLYRGRDGKDNEGNAGSYDMCAASWPRHYMDEIDPQSYYSRTNMNLRGDISFYGSSYTTTTSKGTFEGYLGVLRHGTPGFLVEGYFHTYQPARHRALNMNYCQMEGVGYARGVCDYFGLNAETTGYIMGTVKDLHEKIVNNLYKYAAGTDDQWLPLNGAVVTLKKDGKAVATYTCDNNWNGVFVFKNVTPGDYTLSASCEGYKDIFEEEAITVKANETSYAKLHLENLEYVPEEIVYENYATPAQPVYLKLADSYNFTQDDGTAFEMQGAVKRTIVRGDSTLVMTDAPAIYLINNKTMTLVKQLSLNGINPVDPENAGSYKSLSDIALTADGQLVGVNNVRCQFDDNQVDAGYKRGTIYFYKWADFDSDPILWATSKSSANFYNADMGATLAVSGPAKDCEVVTTGVTSGSSRALRFLVLNINDNEVVSSHFTEQTLSADGTFTLVKQGDDIQLNVSPLNDHYYILNGSLCAPFEFEPAATNNVDSRVIGTFNDVEIGHASKGLAFFRYAKRALMAAPVYNGNLVSAVKIYDITEGLQNAKLVKTVGTQLQTVINAAKKAPAMGAAFTAAGANVKGEDMNLFLFGDAKVVKFTTAGVEQPVFRGEYAYDLNYEENSDNYIIKFKSTGDVESGKVVLTPVEGGDPVEVMLYNIVKGGNQVYLNKGEYTGKYNWEVVLNNPAIPTVAKIFAYAPAGNGNYCTRGLAIDQNPMSDFFQSIYISDPYGTKGIYRVSPELNVVNDGAPYLTAEFATGNTASPFRMGVNPNNGYVYSADWSDAHSGIHIMNPAEPATATQFFEGTREETGLIKNAAGDALGGSCTSAAFLGNGENTKLLSFQEDYPTGNAGNELCVYNIGANVTTDKAPAVTFPTVSAKLLNTNVEIVPLENGMFVSQIRGTGNNNVGVPSFMYTDYEDNILFNSGNLEDLDGSWGAGLAVSQDLSTMVIATGYPKLNVYSIDWNNNVPSFTLQYVIEGYTNKSSIVNQIHFDYAGNLFFADAKLGAVGIALPKDAQSVATPSKYLFDAGQATGVNDVNANKTVAGVKYYNTLGVASSTPFEGINIVVTTYTDGTHSSAKVIK
;
A
#
# COMPACT_ATOMS: atom_id res chain seq x y z
N MET A 1 25.62 -4.08 -68.60
CA MET A 1 25.00 -4.93 -67.56
C MET A 1 23.96 -4.21 -66.68
N LYS A 2 24.11 -2.91 -66.33
CA LYS A 2 23.10 -2.17 -65.54
C LYS A 2 21.76 -1.85 -66.24
N LYS A 3 21.66 -1.90 -67.58
CA LYS A 3 20.40 -1.65 -68.32
C LYS A 3 19.52 -2.88 -68.56
N ILE A 4 20.07 -4.10 -68.40
CA ILE A 4 19.29 -5.35 -68.54
C ILE A 4 18.67 -5.77 -67.21
N LEU A 5 19.28 -5.40 -66.08
CA LEU A 5 18.71 -5.63 -64.74
C LEU A 5 17.50 -4.73 -64.46
N LEU A 6 17.49 -3.46 -64.91
CA LEU A 6 16.35 -2.55 -64.70
C LEU A 6 15.10 -2.90 -65.55
N LEU A 7 15.28 -3.49 -66.73
CA LEU A 7 14.16 -3.96 -67.57
C LEU A 7 13.59 -5.30 -67.08
N ALA A 8 14.40 -6.14 -66.44
CA ALA A 8 13.92 -7.35 -65.76
C ALA A 8 13.18 -7.02 -64.45
N SER A 9 13.60 -5.97 -63.72
CA SER A 9 12.86 -5.49 -62.53
C SER A 9 11.52 -4.85 -62.87
N ALA A 10 11.42 -4.13 -64.00
CA ALA A 10 10.17 -3.52 -64.46
C ALA A 10 9.19 -4.56 -65.07
N ALA A 11 9.70 -5.63 -65.69
CA ALA A 11 8.87 -6.71 -66.22
C ALA A 11 8.37 -7.68 -65.13
N ILE A 12 9.11 -7.86 -64.02
CA ILE A 12 8.66 -8.66 -62.87
C ILE A 12 7.67 -7.88 -61.98
N LEU A 13 7.70 -6.55 -62.00
CA LEU A 13 6.66 -5.71 -61.38
C LEU A 13 5.40 -5.54 -62.26
N ALA A 14 5.45 -5.92 -63.54
CA ALA A 14 4.33 -5.80 -64.48
C ALA A 14 3.62 -7.13 -64.79
N ALA A 15 4.05 -8.26 -64.22
CA ALA A 15 3.46 -9.60 -64.44
C ALA A 15 2.67 -10.16 -63.25
N GLY A 16 2.35 -9.33 -62.24
CA GLY A 16 1.51 -9.69 -61.08
C GLY A 16 0.21 -8.88 -60.94
N ALA A 17 -0.04 -7.90 -61.82
CA ALA A 17 -1.29 -7.15 -61.81
C ALA A 17 -2.38 -7.94 -62.58
N MET A 18 -2.95 -8.97 -61.97
CA MET A 18 -4.39 -9.16 -62.15
C MET A 18 -5.02 -7.85 -61.67
N GLN A 19 -5.72 -7.12 -62.53
CA GLN A 19 -6.44 -5.92 -62.10
C GLN A 19 -7.31 -6.31 -60.90
N ALA A 20 -7.01 -5.77 -59.73
CA ALA A 20 -7.90 -5.89 -58.58
C ALA A 20 -9.24 -5.29 -59.03
N LYS A 21 -10.32 -6.06 -58.87
CA LYS A 21 -11.67 -5.60 -59.19
C LYS A 21 -11.95 -4.29 -58.44
N THR A 22 -12.50 -3.30 -59.12
CA THR A 22 -12.98 -2.09 -58.43
C THR A 22 -14.20 -2.45 -57.58
N ALA A 23 -14.50 -1.64 -56.55
CA ALA A 23 -15.63 -1.90 -55.64
C ALA A 23 -16.95 -2.21 -56.40
N ASP A 24 -17.13 -1.57 -57.55
CA ASP A 24 -18.32 -1.64 -58.38
C ASP A 24 -18.38 -2.92 -59.28
N GLU A 25 -17.30 -3.71 -59.30
CA GLU A 25 -17.15 -5.00 -60.02
C GLU A 25 -17.20 -6.23 -59.08
N VAL A 26 -17.02 -6.05 -57.76
CA VAL A 26 -17.01 -7.13 -56.77
C VAL A 26 -18.42 -7.70 -56.58
N ARG A 27 -18.57 -9.03 -56.64
CA ARG A 27 -19.83 -9.77 -56.47
C ARG A 27 -19.79 -10.65 -55.22
N ILE A 28 -20.71 -10.44 -54.29
CA ILE A 28 -20.68 -11.07 -52.97
C ILE A 28 -21.98 -11.83 -52.75
N TYR A 29 -21.87 -13.08 -52.29
CA TYR A 29 -23.00 -13.87 -51.87
C TYR A 29 -23.03 -13.99 -50.34
N LEU A 30 -24.10 -13.53 -49.74
CA LEU A 30 -24.33 -13.46 -48.31
C LEU A 30 -25.38 -14.50 -47.88
N ASN A 31 -24.99 -15.40 -47.00
CA ASN A 31 -25.84 -16.47 -46.48
C ASN A 31 -26.08 -16.31 -44.98
N PRO A 32 -27.26 -15.81 -44.55
CA PRO A 32 -27.64 -15.95 -43.15
C PRO A 32 -28.05 -17.41 -42.91
N GLY A 33 -27.29 -18.11 -42.06
CA GLY A 33 -27.53 -19.51 -41.75
C GLY A 33 -28.96 -19.77 -41.24
N HIS A 34 -29.45 -21.00 -41.45
CA HIS A 34 -30.82 -21.43 -41.07
C HIS A 34 -31.90 -20.62 -41.81
N GLY A 35 -33.14 -20.59 -41.31
CA GLY A 35 -34.22 -19.84 -41.97
C GLY A 35 -35.63 -19.99 -41.38
N SER A 36 -35.85 -21.05 -40.61
CA SER A 36 -37.16 -21.39 -40.01
C SER A 36 -37.01 -21.58 -38.51
N TRP A 37 -37.96 -21.13 -37.69
CA TRP A 37 -38.00 -21.25 -36.21
C TRP A 37 -38.27 -22.70 -35.72
N GLY A 38 -37.62 -23.67 -36.35
CA GLY A 38 -37.74 -25.10 -36.06
C GLY A 38 -36.75 -25.57 -34.99
N PRO A 39 -36.82 -26.85 -34.58
CA PRO A 39 -35.86 -27.42 -33.63
C PRO A 39 -34.40 -27.36 -34.10
N ASN A 40 -34.17 -27.40 -35.42
CA ASN A 40 -32.82 -27.33 -36.01
C ASN A 40 -32.21 -25.92 -35.97
N ASP A 41 -32.96 -24.92 -35.51
CA ASP A 41 -32.55 -23.51 -35.39
C ASP A 41 -32.05 -23.15 -33.97
N ARG A 42 -31.73 -24.21 -33.19
CA ARG A 42 -31.10 -24.15 -31.86
C ARG A 42 -31.73 -23.12 -30.91
N PRO A 43 -33.07 -23.20 -30.68
CA PRO A 43 -33.75 -22.31 -29.75
C PRO A 43 -33.18 -22.42 -28.32
N MET A 44 -32.91 -21.29 -27.68
CA MET A 44 -32.41 -21.23 -26.30
C MET A 44 -33.27 -20.30 -25.45
N ALA A 45 -33.59 -20.72 -24.23
CA ALA A 45 -34.29 -19.89 -23.26
C ALA A 45 -33.41 -18.70 -22.80
N THR A 46 -34.06 -17.56 -22.58
CA THR A 46 -33.47 -16.34 -22.00
C THR A 46 -34.39 -15.84 -20.89
N ILE A 47 -33.92 -14.91 -20.05
CA ILE A 47 -34.73 -14.34 -18.97
C ILE A 47 -36.08 -13.78 -19.49
N PRO A 48 -36.12 -12.91 -20.53
CA PRO A 48 -37.39 -12.36 -21.03
C PRO A 48 -38.21 -13.36 -21.86
N TYR A 49 -37.57 -14.38 -22.45
CA TYR A 49 -38.21 -15.35 -23.34
C TYR A 49 -37.87 -16.79 -22.92
N PRO A 50 -38.53 -17.32 -21.87
CA PRO A 50 -38.38 -18.72 -21.48
C PRO A 50 -39.02 -19.66 -22.51
N ASN A 51 -38.71 -20.95 -22.42
CA ASN A 51 -39.35 -21.97 -23.28
C ASN A 51 -40.86 -22.04 -23.00
N LEU A 52 -41.66 -21.94 -24.07
CA LEU A 52 -43.11 -22.11 -24.00
C LEU A 52 -43.46 -23.57 -23.68
N PRO A 53 -44.42 -23.83 -22.78
CA PRO A 53 -44.84 -25.20 -22.43
C PRO A 53 -45.29 -26.05 -23.62
N GLU A 54 -45.93 -25.43 -24.63
CA GLU A 54 -46.53 -26.13 -25.77
C GLU A 54 -45.50 -26.57 -26.81
N THR A 55 -44.38 -25.85 -26.92
CA THR A 55 -43.39 -26.06 -27.98
C THR A 55 -42.01 -26.46 -27.48
N GLY A 56 -41.75 -26.32 -26.17
CA GLY A 56 -40.43 -26.51 -25.55
C GLY A 56 -39.38 -25.50 -26.01
N ARG A 57 -39.80 -24.37 -26.61
CA ARG A 57 -38.96 -23.38 -27.31
C ARG A 57 -39.47 -21.97 -27.01
N PRO A 58 -38.65 -20.90 -27.12
CA PRO A 58 -39.13 -19.54 -26.95
C PRO A 58 -40.03 -19.10 -28.13
N ASP A 59 -40.76 -18.02 -27.96
CA ASP A 59 -41.50 -17.37 -29.05
C ASP A 59 -40.56 -16.68 -30.07
N THR A 60 -41.11 -16.06 -31.11
CA THR A 60 -40.34 -15.41 -32.19
C THR A 60 -39.41 -14.29 -31.73
N CYS A 61 -39.64 -13.71 -30.56
CA CYS A 61 -38.83 -12.65 -29.98
C CYS A 61 -37.62 -13.22 -29.19
N GLY A 62 -37.66 -14.50 -28.81
CA GLY A 62 -36.57 -15.16 -28.14
C GLY A 62 -35.42 -15.57 -29.07
N PHE A 63 -34.43 -16.25 -28.47
CA PHE A 63 -33.20 -16.59 -29.17
C PHE A 63 -33.42 -17.73 -30.18
N TYR A 64 -33.14 -17.42 -31.43
CA TYR A 64 -32.99 -18.35 -32.54
C TYR A 64 -31.81 -17.92 -33.41
N GLU A 65 -31.04 -18.88 -33.90
CA GLU A 65 -29.87 -18.58 -34.74
C GLU A 65 -30.29 -17.77 -35.98
N THR A 66 -31.39 -18.18 -36.61
CA THR A 66 -31.94 -17.55 -37.81
C THR A 66 -32.24 -16.06 -37.65
N ASN A 67 -32.66 -15.61 -36.47
CA ASN A 67 -32.98 -14.21 -36.19
C ASN A 67 -31.69 -13.38 -36.24
N THR A 68 -30.71 -13.79 -35.45
CA THR A 68 -29.44 -13.09 -35.32
C THR A 68 -28.64 -13.12 -36.63
N ASN A 69 -28.58 -14.26 -37.31
CA ASN A 69 -27.88 -14.42 -38.59
C ASN A 69 -28.46 -13.50 -39.67
N LEU A 70 -29.80 -13.37 -39.72
CA LEU A 70 -30.46 -12.50 -40.67
C LEU A 70 -30.12 -11.02 -40.41
N TRP A 71 -30.18 -10.57 -39.16
CA TRP A 71 -29.85 -9.19 -38.81
C TRP A 71 -28.40 -8.82 -39.14
N LYS A 72 -27.46 -9.73 -38.87
CA LYS A 72 -26.03 -9.57 -39.20
C LYS A 72 -25.83 -9.39 -40.70
N ILE A 73 -26.39 -10.28 -41.52
CA ILE A 73 -26.17 -10.30 -42.96
C ILE A 73 -26.85 -9.12 -43.67
N LEU A 74 -28.04 -8.73 -43.24
CA LEU A 74 -28.72 -7.57 -43.82
C LEU A 74 -27.94 -6.28 -43.57
N GLU A 75 -27.37 -6.11 -42.37
CA GLU A 75 -26.49 -4.96 -42.09
C GLU A 75 -25.18 -5.06 -42.87
N MET A 76 -24.55 -6.23 -42.91
CA MET A 76 -23.32 -6.44 -43.67
C MET A 76 -23.51 -6.00 -45.14
N GLY A 77 -24.59 -6.41 -45.78
CA GLY A 77 -24.89 -6.01 -47.14
C GLY A 77 -25.14 -4.50 -47.30
N ALA A 78 -25.91 -3.90 -46.39
CA ALA A 78 -26.14 -2.44 -46.39
C ALA A 78 -24.84 -1.63 -46.21
N VAL A 79 -23.89 -2.12 -45.39
CA VAL A 79 -22.59 -1.49 -45.18
C VAL A 79 -21.68 -1.67 -46.40
N LEU A 80 -21.69 -2.85 -47.04
CA LEU A 80 -20.95 -3.08 -48.29
C LEU A 80 -21.40 -2.14 -49.41
N GLU A 81 -22.70 -1.84 -49.50
CA GLU A 81 -23.21 -0.83 -50.44
C GLU A 81 -22.64 0.57 -50.15
N LYS A 82 -22.59 0.97 -48.88
CA LYS A 82 -21.93 2.24 -48.48
C LYS A 82 -20.44 2.26 -48.83
N MET A 83 -19.79 1.10 -48.81
CA MET A 83 -18.37 0.93 -49.16
C MET A 83 -18.13 0.85 -50.69
N GLY A 84 -19.19 0.96 -51.50
CA GLY A 84 -19.11 1.10 -52.95
C GLY A 84 -19.43 -0.17 -53.75
N VAL A 85 -19.84 -1.26 -53.10
CA VAL A 85 -20.34 -2.45 -53.81
C VAL A 85 -21.72 -2.15 -54.39
N LYS A 86 -21.96 -2.46 -55.68
CA LYS A 86 -23.28 -2.24 -56.27
C LYS A 86 -24.32 -3.18 -55.64
N HIS A 87 -25.51 -2.66 -55.37
CA HIS A 87 -26.62 -3.44 -54.83
C HIS A 87 -26.89 -4.72 -55.66
N GLU A 88 -26.91 -4.62 -56.99
CA GLU A 88 -27.12 -5.77 -57.88
C GLU A 88 -26.01 -6.83 -57.86
N ASN A 89 -24.87 -6.53 -57.23
CA ASN A 89 -23.76 -7.46 -57.05
C ASN A 89 -23.78 -8.16 -55.67
N ILE A 90 -24.72 -7.83 -54.79
CA ILE A 90 -24.89 -8.48 -53.50
C ILE A 90 -26.11 -9.41 -53.58
N MET A 91 -25.87 -10.72 -53.45
CA MET A 91 -26.95 -11.71 -53.44
C MET A 91 -27.12 -12.30 -52.04
N TYR A 92 -28.37 -12.57 -51.67
CA TYR A 92 -28.71 -13.17 -50.39
C TYR A 92 -29.34 -14.54 -50.59
N SER A 93 -28.97 -15.52 -49.77
CA SER A 93 -29.69 -16.79 -49.81
C SER A 93 -31.13 -16.63 -49.33
N ARG A 94 -31.38 -15.73 -48.36
CA ARG A 94 -32.70 -15.34 -47.87
C ARG A 94 -32.66 -13.95 -47.25
N VAL A 95 -33.81 -13.30 -47.19
CA VAL A 95 -33.99 -11.97 -46.56
C VAL A 95 -35.12 -11.94 -45.51
N LYS A 96 -35.68 -13.12 -45.18
CA LYS A 96 -36.78 -13.31 -44.21
C LYS A 96 -36.60 -14.62 -43.43
N ASN A 97 -37.35 -14.73 -42.34
CA ASN A 97 -37.51 -15.93 -41.50
C ASN A 97 -38.95 -16.45 -41.58
N GLY A 98 -39.18 -17.74 -41.30
CA GLY A 98 -40.52 -18.29 -41.02
C GLY A 98 -40.80 -19.67 -41.64
N PRO A 99 -42.03 -20.20 -41.50
CA PRO A 99 -43.20 -19.63 -40.80
C PRO A 99 -43.17 -19.80 -39.25
N PHE A 100 -43.93 -18.97 -38.52
CA PHE A 100 -44.25 -19.17 -37.10
C PHE A 100 -45.77 -19.37 -36.89
N PRO A 101 -46.19 -20.29 -36.01
CA PRO A 101 -45.36 -21.29 -35.32
C PRO A 101 -44.79 -22.31 -36.32
N TYR A 102 -43.59 -22.82 -36.03
CA TYR A 102 -43.05 -23.95 -36.81
C TYR A 102 -43.93 -25.19 -36.58
N VAL A 103 -44.44 -25.76 -37.67
CA VAL A 103 -45.24 -26.99 -37.68
C VAL A 103 -44.53 -28.02 -38.56
N LYS A 104 -44.09 -29.14 -37.94
CA LYS A 104 -43.42 -30.23 -38.65
C LYS A 104 -44.35 -30.83 -39.71
N GLY A 105 -43.87 -30.95 -40.95
CA GLY A 105 -44.57 -31.46 -42.13
C GLY A 105 -45.44 -30.43 -42.86
N ALA A 106 -45.40 -29.15 -42.50
CA ALA A 106 -46.11 -28.10 -43.24
C ALA A 106 -45.49 -27.87 -44.63
N ALA A 107 -46.32 -27.50 -45.61
CA ALA A 107 -45.86 -27.29 -47.00
C ALA A 107 -44.81 -26.16 -47.14
N ASP A 108 -44.79 -25.25 -46.18
CA ASP A 108 -43.89 -24.10 -46.09
C ASP A 108 -42.88 -24.22 -44.93
N GLU A 109 -42.73 -25.39 -44.28
CA GLU A 109 -41.87 -25.54 -43.09
C GLU A 109 -40.41 -25.12 -43.33
N GLU A 110 -39.89 -25.37 -44.55
CA GLU A 110 -38.53 -25.03 -44.99
C GLU A 110 -38.50 -23.83 -45.96
N LEU A 111 -39.58 -23.03 -46.07
CA LEU A 111 -39.71 -21.97 -47.08
C LEU A 111 -38.51 -21.00 -47.09
N TYR A 112 -37.96 -20.68 -45.92
CA TYR A 112 -36.81 -19.81 -45.77
C TYR A 112 -35.53 -20.56 -45.36
N ASN A 113 -35.61 -21.84 -45.01
CA ASN A 113 -34.45 -22.68 -44.68
C ASN A 113 -34.01 -23.48 -45.92
N ARG A 114 -33.37 -22.76 -46.85
CA ARG A 114 -33.05 -23.28 -48.19
C ARG A 114 -32.08 -24.46 -48.16
N ASN A 115 -32.27 -25.39 -49.11
CA ASN A 115 -31.37 -26.53 -49.24
C ASN A 115 -29.93 -26.07 -49.56
N LEU A 116 -28.96 -26.58 -48.80
CA LEU A 116 -27.54 -26.22 -48.99
C LEU A 116 -27.03 -26.50 -50.41
N SER A 117 -27.53 -27.56 -51.06
CA SER A 117 -27.17 -27.87 -52.46
C SER A 117 -27.74 -26.89 -53.48
N GLU A 118 -28.86 -26.22 -53.17
CA GLU A 118 -29.42 -25.16 -54.02
C GLU A 118 -28.59 -23.89 -53.89
N ILE A 119 -28.21 -23.53 -52.66
CA ILE A 119 -27.30 -22.41 -52.40
C ILE A 119 -25.98 -22.61 -53.15
N CYS A 120 -25.34 -23.77 -53.05
CA CYS A 120 -24.08 -24.06 -53.76
C CYS A 120 -24.21 -23.88 -55.29
N ARG A 121 -25.31 -24.37 -55.88
CA ARG A 121 -25.56 -24.23 -57.33
C ARG A 121 -25.83 -22.78 -57.73
N GLU A 122 -26.54 -22.03 -56.89
CA GLU A 122 -26.82 -20.62 -57.12
C GLU A 122 -25.56 -19.76 -57.05
N VAL A 123 -24.70 -19.99 -56.04
CA VAL A 123 -23.42 -19.30 -55.90
C VAL A 123 -22.55 -19.52 -57.14
N ASP A 124 -22.43 -20.78 -57.60
CA ASP A 124 -21.64 -21.09 -58.79
C ASP A 124 -22.24 -20.52 -60.08
N ALA A 125 -23.56 -20.50 -60.22
CA ALA A 125 -24.24 -19.96 -61.39
C ALA A 125 -24.07 -18.44 -61.58
N ASN A 126 -23.78 -17.70 -60.50
CA ASN A 126 -23.79 -16.23 -60.50
C ASN A 126 -22.40 -15.56 -60.50
N ASN A 127 -21.32 -16.34 -60.69
CA ASN A 127 -19.93 -15.85 -60.78
C ASN A 127 -19.53 -14.92 -59.62
N MET A 128 -19.75 -15.40 -58.41
CA MET A 128 -19.42 -14.68 -57.18
C MET A 128 -17.92 -14.63 -56.94
N ASP A 129 -17.45 -13.54 -56.32
CA ASP A 129 -16.06 -13.33 -55.91
C ASP A 129 -15.82 -13.75 -54.46
N MET A 130 -16.84 -13.60 -53.62
CA MET A 130 -16.77 -14.00 -52.21
C MET A 130 -18.10 -14.60 -51.76
N PHE A 131 -18.01 -15.67 -50.96
CA PHE A 131 -19.12 -16.26 -50.25
C PHE A 131 -18.94 -16.05 -48.73
N VAL A 132 -19.95 -15.53 -48.05
CA VAL A 132 -19.94 -15.36 -46.59
C VAL A 132 -21.18 -16.00 -45.99
N SER A 133 -20.99 -16.98 -45.13
CA SER A 133 -22.05 -17.58 -44.32
C SER A 133 -21.89 -17.20 -42.86
N VAL A 134 -22.94 -16.72 -42.21
CA VAL A 134 -22.89 -16.28 -40.80
C VAL A 134 -23.79 -17.16 -39.93
N HIS A 135 -23.24 -17.58 -38.80
CA HIS A 135 -23.83 -18.49 -37.81
C HIS A 135 -23.46 -18.09 -36.36
N SER A 136 -23.99 -18.83 -35.39
CA SER A 136 -23.51 -18.83 -34.00
C SER A 136 -23.36 -20.25 -33.43
N ASN A 137 -22.40 -20.42 -32.52
CA ASN A 137 -21.94 -21.74 -32.08
C ASN A 137 -22.57 -22.20 -30.76
N ALA A 138 -22.38 -23.48 -30.44
CA ALA A 138 -22.84 -24.09 -29.20
C ALA A 138 -21.73 -24.90 -28.53
N ALA A 139 -21.70 -24.85 -27.20
CA ALA A 139 -20.94 -25.74 -26.32
C ALA A 139 -21.91 -26.38 -25.30
N THR A 140 -21.54 -26.38 -24.02
CA THR A 140 -22.47 -26.72 -22.93
C THR A 140 -23.15 -25.44 -22.43
N ASP A 141 -24.47 -25.48 -22.26
CA ASP A 141 -25.24 -24.33 -21.78
C ASP A 141 -24.78 -23.86 -20.39
N GLY A 142 -24.61 -22.55 -20.24
CA GLY A 142 -24.14 -21.95 -18.98
C GLY A 142 -22.63 -21.98 -18.77
N THR A 143 -21.85 -22.46 -19.74
CA THR A 143 -20.38 -22.39 -19.66
C THR A 143 -19.85 -21.03 -20.12
N ALA A 144 -18.67 -20.67 -19.65
CA ALA A 144 -17.94 -19.47 -20.06
C ALA A 144 -17.24 -19.59 -21.44
N THR A 145 -17.61 -20.59 -22.26
CA THR A 145 -17.00 -20.78 -23.58
C THR A 145 -17.58 -19.76 -24.55
N ASN A 146 -16.76 -18.82 -25.03
CA ASN A 146 -17.19 -17.82 -26.00
C ASN A 146 -16.00 -17.38 -26.88
N TYR A 147 -16.07 -17.64 -28.18
CA TYR A 147 -15.09 -17.21 -29.18
C TYR A 147 -15.59 -17.37 -30.62
N PRO A 148 -15.06 -16.61 -31.59
CA PRO A 148 -15.35 -16.82 -33.01
C PRO A 148 -14.62 -18.05 -33.59
N LEU A 149 -15.23 -18.65 -34.61
CA LEU A 149 -14.62 -19.70 -35.43
C LEU A 149 -14.88 -19.41 -36.91
N TYR A 150 -13.80 -19.26 -37.69
CA TYR A 150 -13.86 -19.07 -39.14
C TYR A 150 -13.50 -20.38 -39.84
N LEU A 151 -14.41 -20.86 -40.69
CA LEU A 151 -14.31 -22.11 -41.41
C LEU A 151 -14.26 -21.84 -42.92
N TYR A 152 -13.21 -22.30 -43.59
CA TYR A 152 -13.12 -22.32 -45.05
C TYR A 152 -13.16 -23.77 -45.55
N ARG A 153 -13.56 -23.96 -46.82
CA ARG A 153 -13.52 -25.29 -47.44
C ARG A 153 -12.07 -25.73 -47.58
N GLY A 154 -11.69 -26.89 -47.06
CA GLY A 154 -10.35 -27.45 -47.21
C GLY A 154 -9.74 -27.98 -45.93
N ARG A 155 -8.41 -27.99 -45.85
CA ARG A 155 -7.65 -28.45 -44.67
C ARG A 155 -6.98 -27.27 -43.99
N ASP A 156 -6.64 -27.44 -42.71
CA ASP A 156 -5.98 -26.41 -41.91
C ASP A 156 -4.66 -25.92 -42.53
N GLY A 157 -4.44 -24.60 -42.47
CA GLY A 157 -3.24 -23.92 -42.94
C GLY A 157 -3.46 -23.11 -44.22
N LYS A 158 -2.69 -22.03 -44.38
CA LYS A 158 -2.62 -21.29 -45.64
C LYS A 158 -2.16 -22.20 -46.78
N ASP A 159 -2.72 -22.01 -47.97
CA ASP A 159 -2.49 -22.80 -49.19
C ASP A 159 -3.09 -24.22 -49.17
N ASN A 160 -3.81 -24.58 -48.10
CA ASN A 160 -4.57 -25.83 -47.99
C ASN A 160 -6.08 -25.64 -48.20
N GLU A 161 -6.51 -24.44 -48.55
CA GLU A 161 -7.89 -24.15 -48.90
C GLU A 161 -8.29 -24.78 -50.24
N GLY A 162 -9.53 -25.27 -50.32
CA GLY A 162 -10.11 -25.84 -51.52
C GLY A 162 -10.41 -24.79 -52.60
N ASN A 163 -10.64 -23.53 -52.21
CA ASN A 163 -10.77 -22.37 -53.09
C ASN A 163 -9.69 -21.36 -52.70
N ALA A 164 -8.72 -21.10 -53.57
CA ALA A 164 -7.60 -20.21 -53.30
C ALA A 164 -8.08 -18.83 -52.79
N GLY A 165 -7.43 -18.32 -51.74
CA GLY A 165 -7.73 -17.01 -51.15
C GLY A 165 -8.76 -17.04 -50.00
N SER A 166 -9.46 -18.15 -49.78
CA SER A 166 -10.37 -18.30 -48.62
C SER A 166 -9.69 -18.05 -47.27
N TYR A 167 -8.46 -18.54 -47.09
CA TYR A 167 -7.71 -18.32 -45.85
C TYR A 167 -7.44 -16.82 -45.61
N ASP A 168 -6.99 -16.12 -46.66
CA ASP A 168 -6.66 -14.68 -46.57
C ASP A 168 -7.92 -13.84 -46.34
N MET A 169 -9.08 -14.24 -46.88
CA MET A 169 -10.38 -13.64 -46.57
C MET A 169 -10.77 -13.81 -45.09
N CYS A 170 -10.59 -15.01 -44.52
CA CYS A 170 -10.81 -15.23 -43.10
C CYS A 170 -9.88 -14.34 -42.25
N ALA A 171 -8.60 -14.29 -42.61
CA ALA A 171 -7.59 -13.52 -41.89
C ALA A 171 -7.86 -12.01 -41.91
N ALA A 172 -8.35 -11.47 -43.03
CA ALA A 172 -8.75 -10.07 -43.15
C ALA A 172 -9.98 -9.73 -42.28
N SER A 173 -10.93 -10.66 -42.17
CA SER A 173 -12.16 -10.46 -41.37
C SER A 173 -11.96 -10.66 -39.87
N TRP A 174 -11.04 -11.52 -39.47
CA TRP A 174 -10.77 -11.86 -38.07
C TRP A 174 -10.63 -10.66 -37.12
N PRO A 175 -9.72 -9.68 -37.36
CA PRO A 175 -9.51 -8.59 -36.42
C PRO A 175 -10.73 -7.66 -36.28
N ARG A 176 -11.62 -7.63 -37.27
CA ARG A 176 -12.83 -6.80 -37.30
C ARG A 176 -14.02 -7.41 -36.56
N HIS A 177 -13.96 -8.70 -36.22
CA HIS A 177 -15.00 -9.38 -35.46
C HIS A 177 -15.01 -8.97 -33.97
N TYR A 178 -13.83 -8.69 -33.40
CA TYR A 178 -13.67 -8.58 -31.95
C TYR A 178 -14.38 -7.36 -31.32
N MET A 179 -15.19 -7.68 -30.31
CA MET A 179 -15.88 -6.78 -29.38
C MET A 179 -15.55 -7.14 -27.92
N ASP A 180 -14.32 -7.61 -27.68
CA ASP A 180 -13.85 -8.17 -26.40
C ASP A 180 -13.94 -7.19 -25.23
N GLU A 181 -14.05 -5.89 -25.53
CA GLU A 181 -14.32 -4.84 -24.57
C GLU A 181 -15.63 -5.10 -23.81
N ILE A 182 -16.70 -5.57 -24.47
CA ILE A 182 -18.04 -5.78 -23.88
C ILE A 182 -18.59 -7.21 -24.03
N ASP A 183 -17.94 -8.06 -24.83
CA ASP A 183 -18.26 -9.48 -24.98
C ASP A 183 -17.02 -10.34 -24.66
N PRO A 184 -16.86 -10.82 -23.42
CA PRO A 184 -15.68 -11.56 -22.99
C PRO A 184 -15.40 -12.79 -23.87
N GLN A 185 -14.11 -12.99 -24.22
CA GLN A 185 -13.64 -14.07 -25.09
C GLN A 185 -12.76 -15.05 -24.28
N SER A 186 -12.96 -16.36 -24.45
CA SER A 186 -12.39 -17.34 -23.52
C SER A 186 -10.98 -17.85 -23.87
N TYR A 187 -10.55 -17.86 -25.13
CA TYR A 187 -9.24 -18.43 -25.54
C TYR A 187 -8.53 -17.71 -26.69
N TYR A 188 -9.27 -17.34 -27.74
CA TYR A 188 -8.71 -16.67 -28.92
C TYR A 188 -8.70 -15.16 -28.74
N SER A 189 -7.82 -14.46 -29.47
CA SER A 189 -7.69 -13.00 -29.42
C SER A 189 -7.58 -12.39 -30.82
N ARG A 190 -7.58 -11.05 -30.91
CA ARG A 190 -7.36 -10.32 -32.16
C ARG A 190 -6.11 -10.79 -32.94
N THR A 191 -5.09 -11.31 -32.24
CA THR A 191 -3.83 -11.80 -32.83
C THR A 191 -3.66 -13.33 -32.78
N ASN A 192 -4.42 -14.04 -31.93
CA ASN A 192 -4.45 -15.51 -31.88
C ASN A 192 -5.69 -16.05 -32.61
N MET A 193 -5.53 -16.40 -33.89
CA MET A 193 -6.64 -16.68 -34.79
C MET A 193 -7.14 -18.14 -34.78
N ASN A 194 -8.46 -18.33 -34.88
CA ASN A 194 -9.10 -19.64 -35.06
C ASN A 194 -9.62 -19.81 -36.50
N LEU A 195 -8.70 -19.95 -37.46
CA LEU A 195 -9.03 -20.13 -38.87
C LEU A 195 -8.83 -21.60 -39.25
N ARG A 196 -9.91 -22.30 -39.61
CA ARG A 196 -9.91 -23.75 -39.77
C ARG A 196 -10.41 -24.19 -41.14
N GLY A 197 -9.75 -25.19 -41.71
CA GLY A 197 -10.27 -25.91 -42.85
C GLY A 197 -11.34 -26.89 -42.39
N ASP A 198 -12.53 -26.84 -42.99
CA ASP A 198 -13.68 -27.64 -42.55
C ASP A 198 -13.40 -29.16 -42.53
N ILE A 199 -12.63 -29.69 -43.48
CA ILE A 199 -12.25 -31.11 -43.52
C ILE A 199 -11.35 -31.47 -42.33
N SER A 200 -10.39 -30.61 -41.99
CA SER A 200 -9.51 -30.85 -40.84
C SER A 200 -10.27 -30.73 -39.51
N PHE A 201 -11.17 -29.76 -39.41
CA PHE A 201 -11.95 -29.53 -38.19
C PHE A 201 -12.90 -30.69 -37.87
N TYR A 202 -13.61 -31.21 -38.88
CA TYR A 202 -14.60 -32.27 -38.69
C TYR A 202 -14.08 -33.69 -38.96
N GLY A 203 -12.84 -33.84 -39.44
CA GLY A 203 -12.18 -35.12 -39.64
C GLY A 203 -12.75 -36.00 -40.76
N SER A 204 -13.66 -35.48 -41.59
CA SER A 204 -14.29 -36.19 -42.71
C SER A 204 -14.69 -35.22 -43.83
N SER A 205 -15.07 -35.75 -44.99
CA SER A 205 -15.46 -34.94 -46.16
C SER A 205 -16.55 -35.62 -46.99
N TYR A 206 -17.26 -34.80 -47.78
CA TYR A 206 -18.29 -35.20 -48.74
C TYR A 206 -18.13 -34.40 -50.03
N THR A 207 -18.78 -34.82 -51.12
CA THR A 207 -18.73 -34.11 -52.41
C THR A 207 -20.07 -33.48 -52.81
N THR A 208 -20.03 -32.39 -53.58
CA THR A 208 -21.19 -31.79 -54.26
C THR A 208 -20.82 -31.41 -55.68
N THR A 209 -21.67 -31.76 -56.65
CA THR A 209 -21.46 -31.42 -58.05
C THR A 209 -22.38 -30.27 -58.47
N THR A 210 -21.81 -29.21 -59.02
CA THR A 210 -22.51 -28.06 -59.58
C THR A 210 -22.20 -27.92 -61.08
N SER A 211 -22.63 -26.82 -61.71
CA SER A 211 -22.26 -26.48 -63.09
C SER A 211 -20.76 -26.19 -63.28
N LYS A 212 -20.00 -25.93 -62.20
CA LYS A 212 -18.57 -25.57 -62.23
C LYS A 212 -17.62 -26.71 -61.87
N GLY A 213 -18.13 -27.84 -61.37
CA GLY A 213 -17.32 -29.00 -61.04
C GLY A 213 -17.84 -29.79 -59.83
N THR A 214 -17.03 -30.72 -59.34
CA THR A 214 -17.27 -31.47 -58.11
C THR A 214 -16.34 -30.94 -57.02
N PHE A 215 -16.92 -30.49 -55.90
CA PHE A 215 -16.20 -29.90 -54.78
C PHE A 215 -16.25 -30.80 -53.56
N GLU A 216 -15.08 -31.04 -52.95
CA GLU A 216 -14.93 -31.78 -51.70
C GLU A 216 -14.85 -30.80 -50.51
N GLY A 217 -15.58 -31.10 -49.44
CA GLY A 217 -15.63 -30.36 -48.17
C GLY A 217 -16.53 -31.06 -47.15
N TYR A 218 -16.49 -30.65 -45.90
CA TYR A 218 -17.42 -31.17 -44.88
C TYR A 218 -18.73 -30.37 -44.85
N LEU A 219 -18.63 -29.04 -44.78
CA LEU A 219 -19.78 -28.17 -44.61
C LEU A 219 -20.55 -28.05 -45.91
N GLY A 220 -21.82 -28.44 -45.87
CA GLY A 220 -22.68 -28.52 -47.03
C GLY A 220 -22.77 -27.21 -47.83
N VAL A 221 -22.72 -26.08 -47.14
CA VAL A 221 -22.86 -24.73 -47.72
C VAL A 221 -21.59 -24.22 -48.42
N LEU A 222 -20.41 -24.77 -48.11
CA LEU A 222 -19.14 -24.32 -48.69
C LEU A 222 -18.72 -25.10 -49.94
N ARG A 223 -19.41 -26.20 -50.29
CA ARG A 223 -19.05 -27.12 -51.40
C ARG A 223 -19.39 -26.58 -52.80
N HIS A 224 -18.88 -25.38 -53.11
CA HIS A 224 -18.95 -24.70 -54.40
C HIS A 224 -17.58 -24.07 -54.75
N GLY A 225 -17.45 -23.48 -55.94
CA GLY A 225 -16.19 -22.99 -56.50
C GLY A 225 -15.81 -21.54 -56.17
N THR A 226 -16.50 -20.92 -55.21
CA THR A 226 -16.28 -19.51 -54.84
C THR A 226 -15.46 -19.40 -53.55
N PRO A 227 -14.37 -18.61 -53.52
CA PRO A 227 -13.63 -18.33 -52.29
C PRO A 227 -14.50 -17.66 -51.22
N GLY A 228 -14.14 -17.83 -49.95
CA GLY A 228 -14.92 -17.34 -48.83
C GLY A 228 -14.97 -18.29 -47.64
N PHE A 229 -15.88 -18.02 -46.72
CA PHE A 229 -15.92 -18.68 -45.42
C PHE A 229 -17.32 -18.73 -44.79
N LEU A 230 -17.45 -19.63 -43.81
CA LEU A 230 -18.48 -19.62 -42.81
C LEU A 230 -17.89 -19.10 -41.50
N VAL A 231 -18.59 -18.22 -40.82
CA VAL A 231 -18.21 -17.71 -39.49
C VAL A 231 -19.26 -18.06 -38.46
N GLU A 232 -18.80 -18.68 -37.38
CA GLU A 232 -19.53 -18.85 -36.14
C GLU A 232 -19.10 -17.71 -35.20
N GLY A 233 -19.95 -16.72 -34.99
CA GLY A 233 -19.53 -15.46 -34.37
C GLY A 233 -19.30 -15.53 -32.86
N TYR A 234 -20.22 -16.14 -32.12
CA TYR A 234 -20.17 -16.27 -30.66
C TYR A 234 -20.84 -17.58 -30.26
N PHE A 235 -20.76 -17.95 -28.97
CA PHE A 235 -21.44 -19.13 -28.45
C PHE A 235 -22.79 -18.74 -27.82
N HIS A 236 -23.91 -19.19 -28.40
CA HIS A 236 -25.24 -18.93 -27.82
C HIS A 236 -25.54 -19.74 -26.55
N THR A 237 -24.64 -20.67 -26.19
CA THR A 237 -24.62 -21.34 -24.89
C THR A 237 -23.92 -20.53 -23.80
N TYR A 238 -23.14 -19.49 -24.18
CA TYR A 238 -22.69 -18.46 -23.23
C TYR A 238 -23.86 -17.49 -23.02
N GLN A 239 -24.40 -17.50 -21.80
CA GLN A 239 -25.71 -16.93 -21.54
C GLN A 239 -25.73 -15.39 -21.72
N PRO A 240 -24.70 -14.63 -21.30
CA PRO A 240 -24.62 -13.20 -21.59
C PRO A 240 -24.59 -12.86 -23.08
N ALA A 241 -23.81 -13.60 -23.90
CA ALA A 241 -23.74 -13.35 -25.34
C ALA A 241 -25.09 -13.57 -26.04
N ARG A 242 -25.87 -14.60 -25.67
CA ARG A 242 -27.23 -14.76 -26.25
C ARG A 242 -28.20 -13.65 -25.82
N HIS A 243 -28.08 -13.08 -24.61
CA HIS A 243 -28.91 -11.96 -24.19
C HIS A 243 -28.55 -10.69 -24.97
N ARG A 244 -27.25 -10.43 -25.18
CA ARG A 244 -26.78 -9.38 -26.10
C ARG A 244 -27.32 -9.58 -27.51
N ALA A 245 -27.34 -10.82 -28.01
CA ALA A 245 -27.83 -11.14 -29.34
C ALA A 245 -29.36 -11.00 -29.52
N LEU A 246 -30.14 -10.83 -28.44
CA LEU A 246 -31.54 -10.42 -28.57
C LEU A 246 -31.68 -8.96 -29.06
N ASN A 247 -30.64 -8.15 -28.87
CA ASN A 247 -30.59 -6.79 -29.37
C ASN A 247 -30.21 -6.78 -30.87
N MET A 248 -31.12 -6.33 -31.72
CA MET A 248 -30.86 -6.27 -33.16
C MET A 248 -29.65 -5.39 -33.51
N ASN A 249 -29.45 -4.26 -32.82
CA ASN A 249 -28.30 -3.39 -33.09
C ASN A 249 -26.98 -4.07 -32.73
N TYR A 250 -26.93 -4.88 -31.66
CA TYR A 250 -25.77 -5.73 -31.34
C TYR A 250 -25.39 -6.65 -32.51
N CYS A 251 -26.36 -7.40 -33.04
CA CYS A 251 -26.14 -8.28 -34.18
C CYS A 251 -25.72 -7.52 -35.44
N GLN A 252 -26.30 -6.35 -35.69
CA GLN A 252 -25.91 -5.50 -36.81
C GLN A 252 -24.44 -5.07 -36.71
N MET A 253 -23.95 -4.74 -35.51
CA MET A 253 -22.54 -4.39 -35.30
C MET A 253 -21.57 -5.52 -35.64
N GLU A 254 -21.96 -6.78 -35.43
CA GLU A 254 -21.18 -7.94 -35.87
C GLU A 254 -21.14 -8.01 -37.40
N GLY A 255 -22.27 -7.74 -38.07
CA GLY A 255 -22.37 -7.59 -39.52
C GLY A 255 -21.49 -6.48 -40.10
N VAL A 256 -21.41 -5.34 -39.41
CA VAL A 256 -20.51 -4.21 -39.76
C VAL A 256 -19.04 -4.67 -39.70
N GLY A 257 -18.68 -5.43 -38.67
CA GLY A 257 -17.34 -6.03 -38.55
C GLY A 257 -16.99 -6.90 -39.76
N TYR A 258 -17.91 -7.78 -40.17
CA TYR A 258 -17.71 -8.60 -41.37
C TYR A 258 -17.57 -7.76 -42.65
N ALA A 259 -18.40 -6.73 -42.83
CA ALA A 259 -18.28 -5.84 -43.99
C ALA A 259 -16.93 -5.10 -44.03
N ARG A 260 -16.41 -4.66 -42.88
CA ARG A 260 -15.07 -4.05 -42.76
C ARG A 260 -13.97 -5.05 -43.10
N GLY A 261 -14.11 -6.31 -42.73
CA GLY A 261 -13.20 -7.39 -43.13
C GLY A 261 -13.14 -7.58 -44.66
N VAL A 262 -14.30 -7.57 -45.31
CA VAL A 262 -14.42 -7.60 -46.77
C VAL A 262 -13.80 -6.34 -47.40
N CYS A 263 -14.03 -5.18 -46.80
CA CYS A 263 -13.42 -3.91 -47.22
C CYS A 263 -11.89 -3.97 -47.18
N ASP A 264 -11.31 -4.49 -46.10
CA ASP A 264 -9.87 -4.62 -45.94
C ASP A 264 -9.28 -5.59 -46.97
N TYR A 265 -9.98 -6.69 -47.28
CA TYR A 265 -9.54 -7.68 -48.26
C TYR A 265 -9.56 -7.15 -49.71
N PHE A 266 -10.67 -6.54 -50.13
CA PHE A 266 -10.83 -6.05 -51.52
C PHE A 266 -10.32 -4.62 -51.73
N GLY A 267 -9.93 -3.90 -50.67
CA GLY A 267 -9.58 -2.48 -50.76
C GLY A 267 -10.76 -1.59 -51.14
N LEU A 268 -11.94 -1.84 -50.55
CA LEU A 268 -13.16 -1.04 -50.79
C LEU A 268 -13.06 0.35 -50.13
N ASN A 269 -14.08 1.20 -50.34
CA ASN A 269 -14.10 2.52 -49.72
C ASN A 269 -14.47 2.41 -48.23
N ALA A 270 -13.49 2.57 -47.35
CA ALA A 270 -13.73 2.60 -45.91
C ALA A 270 -14.72 3.72 -45.50
N GLU A 271 -15.51 3.48 -44.45
CA GLU A 271 -16.43 4.49 -43.92
C GLU A 271 -15.68 5.73 -43.40
N THR A 272 -16.23 6.92 -43.62
CA THR A 272 -15.66 8.18 -43.09
C THR A 272 -16.15 8.53 -41.69
N THR A 273 -17.06 7.74 -41.13
CA THR A 273 -17.63 7.87 -39.78
C THR A 273 -17.28 6.65 -38.93
N GLY A 274 -17.40 6.78 -37.61
CA GLY A 274 -17.19 5.71 -36.63
C GLY A 274 -18.45 5.41 -35.83
N TYR A 275 -18.51 4.27 -35.16
CA TYR A 275 -19.65 3.85 -34.35
C TYR A 275 -19.27 3.79 -32.87
N ILE A 276 -20.26 3.90 -31.98
CA ILE A 276 -20.10 3.66 -30.53
C ILE A 276 -21.01 2.52 -30.13
N MET A 277 -20.53 1.61 -29.29
CA MET A 277 -21.31 0.49 -28.76
C MET A 277 -20.96 0.27 -27.28
N GLY A 278 -21.94 -0.11 -26.46
CA GLY A 278 -21.65 -0.34 -25.05
C GLY A 278 -22.77 -1.01 -24.30
N THR A 279 -22.60 -1.13 -22.98
CA THR A 279 -23.59 -1.68 -22.05
C THR A 279 -23.84 -0.74 -20.87
N VAL A 280 -25.06 -0.77 -20.33
CA VAL A 280 -25.44 -0.11 -19.07
C VAL A 280 -25.81 -1.18 -18.04
N LYS A 281 -25.15 -1.16 -16.87
CA LYS A 281 -25.34 -2.14 -15.79
C LYS A 281 -25.44 -1.45 -14.42
N ASP A 282 -25.90 -2.17 -13.41
CA ASP A 282 -25.85 -1.75 -12.01
C ASP A 282 -24.40 -1.66 -11.52
N LEU A 283 -24.09 -0.68 -10.67
CA LEU A 283 -22.77 -0.48 -10.09
C LEU A 283 -22.41 -1.49 -8.99
N HIS A 284 -23.41 -2.01 -8.26
CA HIS A 284 -23.22 -2.81 -7.05
C HIS A 284 -23.92 -4.16 -7.09
N GLU A 285 -25.04 -4.28 -7.80
CA GLU A 285 -25.83 -5.51 -7.85
C GLU A 285 -25.27 -6.49 -8.88
N LYS A 286 -24.88 -7.68 -8.41
CA LYS A 286 -24.54 -8.82 -9.29
C LYS A 286 -25.82 -9.53 -9.72
N ILE A 287 -25.88 -9.97 -10.97
CA ILE A 287 -27.02 -10.75 -11.46
C ILE A 287 -26.99 -12.18 -10.92
N VAL A 288 -28.09 -12.61 -10.28
CA VAL A 288 -28.29 -13.99 -9.83
C VAL A 288 -29.49 -14.59 -10.55
N ASN A 289 -29.25 -15.42 -11.57
CA ASN A 289 -30.33 -16.09 -12.31
C ASN A 289 -29.87 -17.40 -12.97
N ASN A 290 -30.70 -18.44 -12.91
CA ASN A 290 -30.38 -19.75 -13.52
C ASN A 290 -30.25 -19.74 -15.04
N LEU A 291 -30.76 -18.70 -15.72
CA LEU A 291 -30.63 -18.49 -17.17
C LEU A 291 -29.55 -17.45 -17.54
N TYR A 292 -28.79 -16.94 -16.55
CA TYR A 292 -27.72 -15.96 -16.77
C TYR A 292 -26.47 -16.25 -15.93
N LYS A 293 -25.65 -17.19 -16.40
CA LYS A 293 -24.34 -17.57 -15.86
C LYS A 293 -23.25 -16.90 -16.68
N TYR A 294 -22.34 -16.20 -16.00
CA TYR A 294 -21.29 -15.38 -16.61
C TYR A 294 -19.89 -15.93 -16.34
N ALA A 295 -18.92 -15.45 -17.12
CA ALA A 295 -17.51 -15.69 -16.85
C ALA A 295 -17.07 -14.90 -15.61
N ALA A 296 -16.40 -15.57 -14.66
CA ALA A 296 -15.92 -14.95 -13.42
C ALA A 296 -15.06 -13.71 -13.68
N GLY A 297 -15.19 -12.69 -12.82
CA GLY A 297 -14.39 -11.46 -12.90
C GLY A 297 -14.65 -10.60 -14.13
N THR A 298 -15.67 -10.90 -14.94
CA THR A 298 -16.06 -10.09 -16.09
C THR A 298 -17.18 -9.13 -15.75
N ASP A 299 -17.32 -8.08 -16.55
CA ASP A 299 -18.41 -7.11 -16.43
C ASP A 299 -19.81 -7.76 -16.58
N ASP A 300 -19.89 -8.98 -17.13
CA ASP A 300 -21.14 -9.74 -17.22
C ASP A 300 -21.69 -10.18 -15.84
N GLN A 301 -20.93 -9.99 -14.76
CA GLN A 301 -21.41 -10.23 -13.40
C GLN A 301 -22.46 -9.23 -12.91
N TRP A 302 -22.45 -8.00 -13.45
CA TRP A 302 -23.32 -6.91 -12.99
C TRP A 302 -24.69 -6.96 -13.67
N LEU A 303 -25.74 -6.58 -12.94
CA LEU A 303 -27.12 -6.59 -13.41
C LEU A 303 -27.31 -5.63 -14.61
N PRO A 304 -27.73 -6.10 -15.81
CA PRO A 304 -28.02 -5.23 -16.94
C PRO A 304 -29.28 -4.38 -16.74
N LEU A 305 -29.20 -3.09 -17.04
CA LEU A 305 -30.31 -2.15 -16.82
C LEU A 305 -31.23 -2.04 -18.02
N ASN A 306 -32.42 -2.62 -17.89
CA ASN A 306 -33.49 -2.54 -18.89
C ASN A 306 -34.05 -1.12 -18.97
N GLY A 307 -34.26 -0.60 -20.19
CA GLY A 307 -34.86 0.72 -20.40
C GLY A 307 -33.95 1.92 -20.10
N ALA A 308 -32.67 1.69 -19.74
CA ALA A 308 -31.71 2.76 -19.51
C ALA A 308 -31.57 3.68 -20.75
N VAL A 309 -31.44 4.98 -20.54
CA VAL A 309 -31.29 5.98 -21.60
C VAL A 309 -29.87 6.52 -21.57
N VAL A 310 -29.14 6.33 -22.67
CA VAL A 310 -27.78 6.83 -22.89
C VAL A 310 -27.84 8.07 -23.78
N THR A 311 -27.14 9.13 -23.40
CA THR A 311 -27.03 10.38 -24.16
C THR A 311 -25.57 10.58 -24.58
N LEU A 312 -25.35 10.71 -25.89
CA LEU A 312 -24.08 11.10 -26.47
C LEU A 312 -23.99 12.63 -26.53
N LYS A 313 -22.91 13.20 -26.02
CA LYS A 313 -22.67 14.65 -25.98
C LYS A 313 -21.39 15.04 -26.70
N LYS A 314 -21.41 16.19 -27.36
CA LYS A 314 -20.25 16.85 -27.96
C LYS A 314 -20.17 18.28 -27.43
N ASP A 315 -19.01 18.67 -26.92
CA ASP A 315 -18.80 20.00 -26.30
C ASP A 315 -19.86 20.31 -25.23
N GLY A 316 -20.20 19.31 -24.41
CA GLY A 316 -21.21 19.40 -23.34
C GLY A 316 -22.68 19.41 -23.82
N LYS A 317 -22.96 19.29 -25.13
CA LYS A 317 -24.32 19.32 -25.69
C LYS A 317 -24.75 17.94 -26.19
N ALA A 318 -25.97 17.53 -25.85
CA ALA A 318 -26.55 16.30 -26.37
C ALA A 318 -26.68 16.34 -27.90
N VAL A 319 -26.12 15.33 -28.57
CA VAL A 319 -26.17 15.16 -30.03
C VAL A 319 -26.96 13.93 -30.45
N ALA A 320 -27.10 12.92 -29.58
CA ALA A 320 -27.94 11.75 -29.81
C ALA A 320 -28.34 11.09 -28.49
N THR A 321 -29.41 10.29 -28.51
CA THR A 321 -29.86 9.47 -27.37
C THR A 321 -30.19 8.06 -27.84
N TYR A 322 -30.00 7.07 -26.97
CA TYR A 322 -30.33 5.68 -27.19
C TYR A 322 -31.05 5.12 -25.96
N THR A 323 -32.17 4.41 -26.16
CA THR A 323 -32.88 3.71 -25.08
C THR A 323 -32.58 2.21 -25.19
N CYS A 324 -31.96 1.65 -24.15
CA CYS A 324 -31.71 0.23 -24.01
C CYS A 324 -33.04 -0.55 -24.04
N ASP A 325 -33.01 -1.76 -24.61
CA ASP A 325 -34.19 -2.62 -24.65
C ASP A 325 -34.46 -3.25 -23.26
N ASN A 326 -35.48 -4.12 -23.19
CA ASN A 326 -35.84 -4.84 -21.98
C ASN A 326 -35.39 -6.31 -22.02
N ASN A 327 -34.32 -6.61 -22.76
CA ASN A 327 -33.86 -7.98 -22.99
C ASN A 327 -32.71 -8.42 -22.08
N TRP A 328 -32.49 -7.72 -20.95
CA TRP A 328 -31.47 -8.06 -19.95
C TRP A 328 -30.06 -8.10 -20.53
N ASN A 329 -29.73 -7.11 -21.37
CA ASN A 329 -28.42 -6.96 -22.00
C ASN A 329 -27.76 -5.58 -21.80
N GLY A 330 -28.56 -4.55 -21.51
CA GLY A 330 -28.09 -3.17 -21.32
C GLY A 330 -27.46 -2.52 -22.56
N VAL A 331 -27.61 -3.09 -23.75
CA VAL A 331 -26.86 -2.70 -24.96
C VAL A 331 -27.34 -1.35 -25.53
N PHE A 332 -26.38 -0.48 -25.86
CA PHE A 332 -26.60 0.72 -26.66
C PHE A 332 -25.65 0.82 -27.87
N VAL A 333 -26.12 1.47 -28.94
CA VAL A 333 -25.33 1.68 -30.18
C VAL A 333 -25.62 3.05 -30.80
N PHE A 334 -24.58 3.85 -31.06
CA PHE A 334 -24.64 5.04 -31.90
C PHE A 334 -23.92 4.80 -33.22
N LYS A 335 -24.64 4.83 -34.35
CA LYS A 335 -24.08 4.61 -35.69
C LYS A 335 -23.79 5.91 -36.42
N ASN A 336 -22.84 5.85 -37.35
CA ASN A 336 -22.43 6.94 -38.25
C ASN A 336 -22.02 8.24 -37.53
N VAL A 337 -21.32 8.13 -36.41
CA VAL A 337 -20.84 9.27 -35.62
C VAL A 337 -19.60 9.88 -36.27
N THR A 338 -19.55 11.20 -36.38
CA THR A 338 -18.37 11.88 -36.93
C THR A 338 -17.16 11.69 -36.03
N PRO A 339 -15.95 11.45 -36.57
CA PRO A 339 -14.74 11.31 -35.75
C PRO A 339 -14.50 12.51 -34.82
N GLY A 340 -13.97 12.27 -33.64
CA GLY A 340 -13.70 13.27 -32.60
C GLY A 340 -14.01 12.78 -31.19
N ASP A 341 -13.88 13.68 -30.22
CA ASP A 341 -14.10 13.38 -28.80
C ASP A 341 -15.53 13.73 -28.37
N TYR A 342 -16.09 12.86 -27.52
CA TYR A 342 -17.45 12.92 -26.99
C TYR A 342 -17.47 12.52 -25.52
N THR A 343 -18.59 12.74 -24.86
CA THR A 343 -18.91 12.16 -23.56
C THR A 343 -20.25 11.42 -23.60
N LEU A 344 -20.40 10.41 -22.73
CA LEU A 344 -21.63 9.64 -22.56
C LEU A 344 -22.19 9.89 -21.15
N SER A 345 -23.48 10.18 -21.07
CA SER A 345 -24.23 10.15 -19.80
C SER A 345 -25.33 9.09 -19.86
N ALA A 346 -25.70 8.49 -18.73
CA ALA A 346 -26.79 7.52 -18.66
C ALA A 346 -27.74 7.82 -17.49
N SER A 347 -29.00 7.45 -17.68
CA SER A 347 -30.07 7.54 -16.68
C SER A 347 -30.99 6.34 -16.78
N CYS A 348 -31.51 5.85 -15.65
CA CYS A 348 -32.50 4.77 -15.61
C CYS A 348 -33.50 5.05 -14.46
N GLU A 349 -34.77 4.69 -14.64
CA GLU A 349 -35.75 4.80 -13.55
C GLU A 349 -35.31 3.93 -12.36
N GLY A 350 -35.35 4.49 -11.14
CA GLY A 350 -34.86 3.81 -9.94
C GLY A 350 -33.36 3.99 -9.66
N TYR A 351 -32.63 4.68 -10.52
CA TYR A 351 -31.18 4.87 -10.42
C TYR A 351 -30.80 6.35 -10.29
N LYS A 352 -29.64 6.60 -9.67
CA LYS A 352 -28.99 7.91 -9.67
C LYS A 352 -28.45 8.20 -11.06
N ASP A 353 -28.32 9.49 -11.39
CA ASP A 353 -27.55 9.89 -12.56
C ASP A 353 -26.11 9.41 -12.44
N ILE A 354 -25.45 9.13 -13.57
CA ILE A 354 -24.04 8.72 -13.57
C ILE A 354 -23.17 9.76 -12.84
N PHE A 355 -22.24 9.28 -12.00
CA PHE A 355 -21.39 10.16 -11.18
C PHE A 355 -20.52 11.10 -12.01
N GLU A 356 -19.97 10.59 -13.11
CA GLU A 356 -19.16 11.32 -14.07
C GLU A 356 -19.51 10.85 -15.48
N GLU A 357 -19.48 11.76 -16.45
CA GLU A 357 -19.71 11.39 -17.85
C GLU A 357 -18.50 10.63 -18.42
N GLU A 358 -18.75 9.52 -19.11
CA GLU A 358 -17.69 8.69 -19.67
C GLU A 358 -17.14 9.32 -20.96
N ALA A 359 -15.84 9.59 -21.00
CA ALA A 359 -15.17 10.14 -22.18
C ALA A 359 -14.97 9.07 -23.26
N ILE A 360 -15.22 9.41 -24.53
CA ILE A 360 -15.05 8.47 -25.63
C ILE A 360 -14.60 9.17 -26.92
N THR A 361 -13.58 8.59 -27.57
CA THR A 361 -13.07 9.07 -28.87
C THR A 361 -13.59 8.18 -29.99
N VAL A 362 -14.20 8.79 -31.00
CA VAL A 362 -14.70 8.11 -32.21
C VAL A 362 -13.70 8.25 -33.35
N LYS A 363 -13.40 7.14 -34.03
CA LYS A 363 -12.55 7.09 -35.23
C LYS A 363 -13.31 6.57 -36.45
N ALA A 364 -12.95 7.05 -37.63
CA ALA A 364 -13.55 6.60 -38.88
C ALA A 364 -13.30 5.09 -39.11
N ASN A 365 -14.29 4.38 -39.64
CA ASN A 365 -14.22 2.95 -39.94
C ASN A 365 -13.85 2.04 -38.74
N GLU A 366 -14.17 2.50 -37.53
CA GLU A 366 -13.94 1.77 -36.28
C GLU A 366 -15.18 1.83 -35.39
N THR A 367 -15.18 1.02 -34.33
CA THR A 367 -16.18 1.02 -33.26
C THR A 367 -15.47 1.33 -31.96
N SER A 368 -15.94 2.33 -31.23
CA SER A 368 -15.49 2.65 -29.88
C SER A 368 -16.43 2.00 -28.86
N TYR A 369 -15.88 1.50 -27.76
CA TYR A 369 -16.65 0.76 -26.75
C TYR A 369 -16.73 1.50 -25.41
N ALA A 370 -17.84 1.35 -24.70
CA ALA A 370 -18.02 1.90 -23.34
C ALA A 370 -18.82 0.96 -22.43
N LYS A 371 -18.49 0.98 -21.14
CA LYS A 371 -19.24 0.32 -20.07
C LYS A 371 -19.73 1.41 -19.12
N LEU A 372 -21.04 1.52 -18.96
CA LEU A 372 -21.65 2.51 -18.09
C LEU A 372 -22.27 1.78 -16.89
N HIS A 373 -22.03 2.30 -15.69
CA HIS A 373 -22.61 1.76 -14.46
C HIS A 373 -23.43 2.84 -13.75
N LEU A 374 -24.61 2.47 -13.28
CA LEU A 374 -25.49 3.37 -12.51
C LEU A 374 -25.71 2.79 -11.11
N GLU A 375 -25.76 3.68 -10.12
CA GLU A 375 -26.04 3.32 -8.73
C GLU A 375 -27.55 3.38 -8.45
N ASN A 376 -28.10 2.29 -7.90
CA ASN A 376 -29.50 2.22 -7.50
C ASN A 376 -29.81 3.31 -6.44
N LEU A 377 -30.95 4.01 -6.55
CA LEU A 377 -31.38 5.05 -5.59
C LEU A 377 -31.52 4.51 -4.17
N GLU A 378 -31.88 3.23 -4.04
CA GLU A 378 -32.07 2.54 -2.76
C GLU A 378 -30.79 1.85 -2.26
N TYR A 379 -29.66 1.98 -2.97
CA TYR A 379 -28.40 1.39 -2.51
C TYR A 379 -27.99 2.00 -1.17
N VAL A 380 -27.88 1.13 -0.17
CA VAL A 380 -27.32 1.45 1.14
C VAL A 380 -25.98 0.71 1.23
N PRO A 381 -24.85 1.43 1.34
CA PRO A 381 -23.56 0.80 1.60
C PRO A 381 -23.66 -0.11 2.83
N GLU A 382 -22.97 -1.25 2.80
CA GLU A 382 -22.96 -2.13 3.96
C GLU A 382 -22.39 -1.41 5.19
N GLU A 383 -23.12 -1.46 6.31
CA GLU A 383 -22.71 -0.83 7.58
C GLU A 383 -21.40 -1.44 8.12
N ILE A 384 -21.09 -2.67 7.70
CA ILE A 384 -19.89 -3.41 8.08
C ILE A 384 -19.21 -3.94 6.83
N VAL A 385 -18.00 -3.47 6.55
CA VAL A 385 -17.09 -4.10 5.59
C VAL A 385 -16.33 -5.20 6.32
N TYR A 386 -16.50 -6.44 5.86
CA TYR A 386 -15.82 -7.58 6.45
C TYR A 386 -14.43 -7.76 5.85
N GLU A 387 -13.42 -7.73 6.71
CA GLU A 387 -12.03 -8.00 6.33
C GLU A 387 -11.65 -9.45 6.65
N ASN A 388 -10.97 -10.12 5.71
CA ASN A 388 -10.39 -11.44 5.95
C ASN A 388 -9.46 -11.43 7.17
N TYR A 389 -8.72 -10.33 7.36
CA TYR A 389 -7.87 -10.07 8.52
C TYR A 389 -8.24 -8.74 9.16
N ALA A 390 -9.18 -8.78 10.11
CA ALA A 390 -9.69 -7.58 10.77
C ALA A 390 -8.58 -6.73 11.40
N THR A 391 -8.63 -5.43 11.14
CA THR A 391 -7.79 -4.44 11.81
C THR A 391 -8.18 -4.33 13.29
N PRO A 392 -7.28 -4.69 14.24
CA PRO A 392 -7.61 -4.61 15.66
C PRO A 392 -7.77 -3.15 16.12
N ALA A 393 -8.61 -2.93 17.14
CA ALA A 393 -8.70 -1.65 17.82
C ALA A 393 -7.40 -1.39 18.60
N GLN A 394 -6.64 -0.38 18.19
CA GLN A 394 -5.36 0.00 18.76
C GLN A 394 -5.25 1.53 18.81
N PRO A 395 -4.36 2.08 19.66
CA PRO A 395 -4.09 3.51 19.64
C PRO A 395 -3.62 3.97 18.25
N VAL A 396 -4.15 5.11 17.79
CA VAL A 396 -3.88 5.64 16.44
C VAL A 396 -2.38 5.90 16.20
N TYR A 397 -1.65 6.22 17.27
CA TYR A 397 -0.21 6.50 17.25
C TYR A 397 0.69 5.26 17.22
N LEU A 398 0.14 4.06 17.45
CA LEU A 398 0.94 2.84 17.58
C LEU A 398 1.66 2.52 16.26
N LYS A 399 2.98 2.30 16.33
CA LYS A 399 3.81 1.77 15.24
C LYS A 399 4.34 0.38 15.60
N LEU A 400 4.77 -0.36 14.58
CA LEU A 400 5.44 -1.64 14.77
C LEU A 400 6.88 -1.39 15.27
N ALA A 401 7.25 -2.00 16.38
CA ALA A 401 8.61 -1.96 16.92
C ALA A 401 9.51 -2.99 16.23
N ASP A 402 10.82 -2.74 16.21
CA ASP A 402 11.81 -3.71 15.71
C ASP A 402 11.95 -4.93 16.62
N SER A 403 11.56 -4.80 17.89
CA SER A 403 11.63 -5.91 18.85
C SER A 403 10.56 -5.86 19.94
N TYR A 404 10.13 -7.04 20.40
CA TYR A 404 9.17 -7.20 21.50
C TYR A 404 9.63 -8.25 22.51
N ASN A 405 9.32 -7.98 23.78
CA ASN A 405 9.50 -8.93 24.88
C ASN A 405 8.20 -9.68 25.15
N PHE A 406 8.28 -11.01 25.22
CA PHE A 406 7.16 -11.89 25.54
C PHE A 406 7.43 -12.68 26.82
N THR A 407 6.36 -12.97 27.56
CA THR A 407 6.33 -14.07 28.53
C THR A 407 5.54 -15.23 27.93
N GLN A 408 5.86 -16.45 28.35
CA GLN A 408 5.15 -17.66 27.92
C GLN A 408 4.48 -18.36 29.11
N ASP A 409 3.43 -19.15 28.84
CA ASP A 409 2.85 -20.10 29.79
C ASP A 409 3.56 -21.47 29.78
N ASP A 410 3.14 -22.39 30.66
CA ASP A 410 3.71 -23.74 30.76
C ASP A 410 3.19 -24.70 29.65
N GLY A 411 2.28 -24.22 28.80
CA GLY A 411 1.56 -24.98 27.78
C GLY A 411 0.41 -25.82 28.32
N THR A 412 -0.73 -25.80 27.62
CA THR A 412 -1.95 -26.56 27.96
C THR A 412 -2.16 -27.69 26.96
N ALA A 413 -2.41 -28.91 27.45
CA ALA A 413 -2.80 -30.05 26.61
C ALA A 413 -4.33 -30.22 26.65
N PHE A 414 -4.93 -30.43 25.49
CA PHE A 414 -6.36 -30.67 25.35
C PHE A 414 -6.64 -32.12 24.95
N GLU A 415 -7.71 -32.71 25.50
CA GLU A 415 -8.14 -34.04 25.10
C GLU A 415 -8.91 -33.96 23.78
N MET A 416 -8.39 -34.61 22.74
CA MET A 416 -8.95 -34.62 21.38
C MET A 416 -8.87 -36.03 20.78
N GLN A 417 -9.83 -36.37 19.91
CA GLN A 417 -9.81 -37.63 19.17
C GLN A 417 -9.18 -37.42 17.79
N GLY A 418 -8.23 -38.28 17.44
CA GLY A 418 -7.49 -38.21 16.17
C GLY A 418 -6.29 -37.27 16.21
N ALA A 419 -5.51 -37.29 15.14
CA ALA A 419 -4.38 -36.38 14.91
C ALA A 419 -4.88 -35.02 14.40
N VAL A 420 -4.27 -33.94 14.87
CA VAL A 420 -4.61 -32.58 14.42
C VAL A 420 -4.19 -32.37 12.97
N LYS A 421 -5.06 -31.71 12.19
CA LYS A 421 -4.83 -31.39 10.77
C LYS A 421 -4.87 -29.90 10.44
N ARG A 422 -5.65 -29.11 11.19
CA ARG A 422 -5.84 -27.68 10.91
C ARG A 422 -6.16 -26.95 12.21
N THR A 423 -5.62 -25.75 12.36
CA THR A 423 -5.91 -24.84 13.45
C THR A 423 -6.14 -23.44 12.90
N ILE A 424 -7.20 -22.77 13.36
CA ILE A 424 -7.52 -21.40 12.96
C ILE A 424 -7.77 -20.58 14.22
N VAL A 425 -6.98 -19.51 14.41
CA VAL A 425 -7.21 -18.52 15.47
C VAL A 425 -8.00 -17.35 14.88
N ARG A 426 -9.12 -17.00 15.52
CA ARG A 426 -9.93 -15.81 15.20
C ARG A 426 -10.40 -15.16 16.50
N GLY A 427 -9.94 -13.95 16.77
CA GLY A 427 -10.22 -13.25 18.03
C GLY A 427 -9.78 -14.07 19.25
N ASP A 428 -10.70 -14.29 20.18
CA ASP A 428 -10.45 -15.05 21.41
C ASP A 428 -10.68 -16.57 21.28
N SER A 429 -10.87 -17.06 20.05
CA SER A 429 -11.21 -18.46 19.79
C SER A 429 -10.18 -19.14 18.92
N THR A 430 -9.96 -20.42 19.17
CA THR A 430 -9.24 -21.32 18.27
C THR A 430 -10.12 -22.49 17.87
N LEU A 431 -10.22 -22.74 16.57
CA LEU A 431 -10.80 -23.95 16.00
C LEU A 431 -9.69 -24.96 15.71
N VAL A 432 -9.87 -26.22 16.11
CA VAL A 432 -8.93 -27.32 15.88
C VAL A 432 -9.65 -28.47 15.21
N MET A 433 -9.24 -28.84 13.99
CA MET A 433 -9.79 -29.96 13.23
C MET A 433 -8.84 -31.17 13.27
N THR A 434 -9.39 -32.37 13.42
CA THR A 434 -8.63 -33.64 13.45
C THR A 434 -8.94 -34.56 12.26
N ASP A 435 -8.14 -35.63 12.09
CA ASP A 435 -8.27 -36.61 11.01
C ASP A 435 -9.41 -37.64 11.21
N ALA A 436 -9.71 -38.02 12.45
CA ALA A 436 -10.95 -38.65 12.87
C ALA A 436 -11.99 -37.54 13.02
N PRO A 437 -12.74 -37.21 11.96
CA PRO A 437 -13.20 -35.85 11.74
C PRO A 437 -13.99 -35.34 12.94
N ALA A 438 -13.40 -34.36 13.62
CA ALA A 438 -13.96 -33.60 14.72
C ALA A 438 -13.42 -32.17 14.64
N ILE A 439 -14.21 -31.22 15.13
CA ILE A 439 -13.80 -29.81 15.23
C ILE A 439 -13.99 -29.37 16.68
N TYR A 440 -12.92 -28.91 17.31
CA TYR A 440 -12.89 -28.47 18.70
C TYR A 440 -12.76 -26.95 18.78
N LEU A 441 -13.48 -26.34 19.71
CA LEU A 441 -13.41 -24.90 19.99
C LEU A 441 -12.69 -24.67 21.33
N ILE A 442 -11.61 -23.91 21.30
CA ILE A 442 -10.83 -23.50 22.48
C ILE A 442 -11.03 -22.01 22.71
N ASN A 443 -11.19 -21.62 23.99
CA ASN A 443 -11.17 -20.22 24.41
C ASN A 443 -9.74 -19.80 24.77
N ASN A 444 -9.19 -18.83 24.05
CA ASN A 444 -7.81 -18.36 24.17
C ASN A 444 -7.56 -17.42 25.38
N LYS A 445 -8.63 -16.95 26.03
CA LYS A 445 -8.52 -16.17 27.29
C LYS A 445 -8.35 -17.09 28.48
N THR A 446 -9.17 -18.14 28.57
CA THR A 446 -9.16 -19.09 29.69
C THR A 446 -8.28 -20.30 29.44
N MET A 447 -7.82 -20.50 28.19
CA MET A 447 -7.09 -21.69 27.75
C MET A 447 -7.85 -22.99 28.06
N THR A 448 -9.16 -23.00 27.80
CA THR A 448 -10.04 -24.15 28.06
C THR A 448 -10.69 -24.66 26.78
N LEU A 449 -10.81 -25.98 26.64
CA LEU A 449 -11.65 -26.61 25.62
C LEU A 449 -13.12 -26.31 25.94
N VAL A 450 -13.82 -25.61 25.04
CA VAL A 450 -15.21 -25.20 25.22
C VAL A 450 -16.15 -26.35 24.85
N LYS A 451 -16.02 -26.87 23.62
CA LYS A 451 -16.87 -27.95 23.10
C LYS A 451 -16.29 -28.54 21.81
N GLN A 452 -16.87 -29.67 21.39
CA GLN A 452 -16.78 -30.18 20.02
C GLN A 452 -17.99 -29.68 19.22
N LEU A 453 -17.76 -29.17 18.01
CA LEU A 453 -18.80 -28.69 17.10
C LEU A 453 -19.55 -29.85 16.46
N SER A 454 -20.82 -29.63 16.10
CA SER A 454 -21.62 -30.61 15.39
C SER A 454 -21.12 -30.83 13.96
N LEU A 455 -21.15 -32.08 13.53
CA LEU A 455 -20.92 -32.50 12.13
C LEU A 455 -22.19 -33.11 11.51
N ASN A 456 -23.35 -33.01 12.18
CA ASN A 456 -24.61 -33.53 11.66
C ASN A 456 -25.02 -32.70 10.43
N GLY A 457 -25.09 -33.34 9.26
CA GLY A 457 -25.32 -32.65 7.98
C GLY A 457 -24.16 -32.79 6.99
N ILE A 458 -23.00 -33.27 7.45
CA ILE A 458 -21.89 -33.66 6.57
C ILE A 458 -22.14 -35.05 5.98
N ASN A 459 -21.96 -35.18 4.66
CA ASN A 459 -22.08 -36.47 3.99
C ASN A 459 -20.95 -37.42 4.46
N PRO A 460 -21.28 -38.67 4.86
CA PRO A 460 -20.27 -39.65 5.23
C PRO A 460 -19.45 -40.09 4.01
N VAL A 461 -18.30 -40.69 4.28
CA VAL A 461 -17.52 -41.40 3.26
C VAL A 461 -18.36 -42.53 2.67
N ASP A 462 -18.51 -42.58 1.34
CA ASP A 462 -19.21 -43.68 0.65
C ASP A 462 -18.29 -44.91 0.59
N PRO A 463 -18.60 -46.00 1.32
CA PRO A 463 -17.74 -47.19 1.37
C PRO A 463 -17.70 -47.96 0.04
N GLU A 464 -18.64 -47.71 -0.87
CA GLU A 464 -18.68 -48.34 -2.20
C GLU A 464 -17.97 -47.51 -3.28
N ASN A 465 -17.52 -46.30 -2.94
CA ASN A 465 -16.77 -45.45 -3.86
C ASN A 465 -15.32 -45.34 -3.40
N ALA A 466 -14.41 -46.04 -4.09
CA ALA A 466 -12.98 -45.96 -3.80
C ALA A 466 -12.39 -44.54 -3.91
N GLY A 467 -13.10 -43.62 -4.58
CA GLY A 467 -12.75 -42.21 -4.69
C GLY A 467 -13.27 -41.33 -3.55
N SER A 468 -14.06 -41.84 -2.61
CA SER A 468 -14.55 -41.07 -1.46
C SER A 468 -13.52 -41.16 -0.32
N TYR A 469 -12.65 -40.15 -0.17
CA TYR A 469 -11.52 -40.23 0.76
C TYR A 469 -11.84 -39.73 2.17
N LYS A 470 -12.42 -38.53 2.29
CA LYS A 470 -12.73 -37.91 3.59
C LYS A 470 -14.05 -37.16 3.51
N SER A 471 -14.90 -37.31 4.53
CA SER A 471 -16.13 -36.54 4.69
C SER A 471 -15.86 -35.06 4.96
N LEU A 472 -14.74 -34.78 5.66
CA LEU A 472 -14.20 -33.44 5.91
C LEU A 472 -12.66 -33.51 5.82
N SER A 473 -12.07 -32.66 4.99
CA SER A 473 -10.64 -32.65 4.69
C SER A 473 -9.93 -31.42 5.22
N ASP A 474 -10.58 -30.26 5.13
CA ASP A 474 -10.06 -28.97 5.59
C ASP A 474 -11.19 -28.01 5.97
N ILE A 475 -10.82 -26.96 6.72
CA ILE A 475 -11.70 -25.88 7.17
C ILE A 475 -11.09 -24.50 6.91
N ALA A 476 -11.97 -23.52 6.75
CA ALA A 476 -11.64 -22.10 6.61
C ALA A 476 -12.72 -21.23 7.30
N LEU A 477 -12.44 -19.94 7.45
CA LEU A 477 -13.42 -18.95 7.88
C LEU A 477 -13.69 -17.97 6.75
N THR A 478 -14.93 -17.55 6.60
CA THR A 478 -15.30 -16.36 5.81
C THR A 478 -14.88 -15.08 6.57
N ALA A 479 -14.84 -13.94 5.88
CA ALA A 479 -14.47 -12.67 6.50
C ALA A 479 -15.41 -12.26 7.65
N ASP A 480 -16.70 -12.61 7.55
CA ASP A 480 -17.74 -12.44 8.58
C ASP A 480 -17.71 -13.53 9.68
N GLY A 481 -16.75 -14.46 9.62
CA GLY A 481 -16.46 -15.41 10.69
C GLY A 481 -17.27 -16.70 10.68
N GLN A 482 -17.99 -17.00 9.59
CA GLN A 482 -18.67 -18.28 9.43
C GLN A 482 -17.65 -19.38 9.11
N LEU A 483 -17.85 -20.56 9.71
CA LEU A 483 -17.01 -21.73 9.45
C LEU A 483 -17.46 -22.42 8.16
N VAL A 484 -16.48 -22.76 7.32
CA VAL A 484 -16.67 -23.49 6.07
C VAL A 484 -15.78 -24.72 6.08
N GLY A 485 -16.30 -25.84 5.56
CA GLY A 485 -15.57 -27.09 5.43
C GLY A 485 -15.72 -27.71 4.05
N VAL A 486 -14.75 -28.53 3.65
CA VAL A 486 -14.76 -29.24 2.35
C VAL A 486 -14.46 -30.72 2.52
N ASN A 487 -15.09 -31.59 1.73
CA ASN A 487 -14.74 -33.02 1.68
C ASN A 487 -13.53 -33.27 0.75
N ASN A 488 -12.96 -34.49 0.77
CA ASN A 488 -11.94 -34.91 -0.20
C ASN A 488 -12.44 -36.12 -1.00
N VAL A 489 -12.47 -35.97 -2.31
CA VAL A 489 -13.09 -36.94 -3.23
C VAL A 489 -12.43 -36.90 -4.60
N ARG A 490 -12.35 -38.05 -5.28
CA ARG A 490 -11.94 -38.12 -6.68
C ARG A 490 -13.12 -37.75 -7.59
N CYS A 491 -12.96 -36.66 -8.33
CA CYS A 491 -13.86 -36.26 -9.42
C CYS A 491 -13.30 -36.73 -10.77
N GLN A 492 -14.19 -36.94 -11.72
CA GLN A 492 -13.90 -37.38 -13.09
C GLN A 492 -14.47 -36.34 -14.07
N PHE A 493 -13.83 -36.22 -15.24
CA PHE A 493 -14.22 -35.21 -16.21
C PHE A 493 -15.66 -35.39 -16.70
N ASP A 494 -16.09 -36.62 -16.99
CA ASP A 494 -17.49 -36.96 -17.23
C ASP A 494 -17.89 -38.37 -16.72
N ASP A 495 -19.18 -38.72 -16.87
CA ASP A 495 -19.74 -40.00 -16.41
C ASP A 495 -19.16 -41.22 -17.15
N ASN A 496 -18.60 -41.04 -18.35
CA ASN A 496 -18.01 -42.13 -19.15
C ASN A 496 -16.58 -42.47 -18.73
N GLN A 497 -15.98 -41.65 -17.87
CA GLN A 497 -14.58 -41.76 -17.43
C GLN A 497 -14.47 -42.25 -15.98
N VAL A 498 -15.56 -42.82 -15.44
CA VAL A 498 -15.58 -43.43 -14.11
C VAL A 498 -14.96 -44.81 -14.17
N ASP A 499 -13.82 -44.99 -13.50
CA ASP A 499 -13.12 -46.27 -13.39
C ASP A 499 -13.94 -47.30 -12.60
N ALA A 500 -13.70 -48.60 -12.86
CA ALA A 500 -14.35 -49.68 -12.12
C ALA A 500 -14.05 -49.56 -10.61
N GLY A 501 -15.11 -49.62 -9.78
CA GLY A 501 -15.01 -49.44 -8.32
C GLY A 501 -15.05 -47.98 -7.84
N TYR A 502 -15.17 -47.01 -8.75
CA TYR A 502 -15.41 -45.61 -8.45
C TYR A 502 -16.85 -45.20 -8.80
N LYS A 503 -17.31 -44.12 -8.19
CA LYS A 503 -18.51 -43.36 -8.60
C LYS A 503 -18.06 -41.95 -8.97
N ARG A 504 -18.86 -41.24 -9.79
CA ARG A 504 -18.56 -39.83 -10.11
C ARG A 504 -18.53 -38.98 -8.84
N GLY A 505 -17.36 -38.43 -8.53
CA GLY A 505 -17.18 -37.62 -7.32
C GLY A 505 -17.99 -36.33 -7.34
N THR A 506 -18.46 -35.93 -6.16
CA THR A 506 -19.06 -34.60 -5.91
C THR A 506 -18.31 -33.97 -4.74
N ILE A 507 -17.66 -32.84 -5.00
CA ILE A 507 -17.08 -32.02 -3.93
C ILE A 507 -18.23 -31.25 -3.24
N TYR A 508 -18.26 -31.31 -1.92
CA TYR A 508 -19.23 -30.68 -1.05
C TYR A 508 -18.54 -29.62 -0.21
N PHE A 509 -19.11 -28.42 -0.21
CA PHE A 509 -18.75 -27.34 0.71
C PHE A 509 -19.86 -27.21 1.74
N TYR A 510 -19.51 -27.25 3.02
CA TYR A 510 -20.43 -27.12 4.13
C TYR A 510 -20.22 -25.79 4.84
N LYS A 511 -21.30 -25.21 5.37
CA LYS A 511 -21.25 -23.95 6.11
C LYS A 511 -21.99 -24.08 7.43
N TRP A 512 -21.40 -23.55 8.49
CA TRP A 512 -22.04 -23.40 9.79
C TRP A 512 -22.54 -21.97 9.94
N ALA A 513 -23.80 -21.80 10.34
CA ALA A 513 -24.36 -20.47 10.59
C ALA A 513 -23.65 -19.76 11.76
N ASP A 514 -23.30 -20.54 12.79
CA ASP A 514 -22.53 -20.17 13.98
C ASP A 514 -21.84 -21.44 14.55
N PHE A 515 -21.13 -21.32 15.68
CA PHE A 515 -20.46 -22.47 16.29
C PHE A 515 -21.40 -23.41 17.06
N ASP A 516 -22.70 -23.16 17.12
CA ASP A 516 -23.71 -23.96 17.84
C ASP A 516 -24.60 -24.78 16.90
N SER A 517 -24.76 -24.33 15.66
CA SER A 517 -25.63 -24.91 14.65
C SER A 517 -25.02 -26.12 13.95
N ASP A 518 -25.89 -26.98 13.41
CA ASP A 518 -25.50 -28.04 12.49
C ASP A 518 -25.00 -27.45 11.15
N PRO A 519 -23.97 -28.02 10.51
CA PRO A 519 -23.55 -27.61 9.17
C PRO A 519 -24.64 -27.89 8.14
N ILE A 520 -24.81 -26.96 7.20
CA ILE A 520 -25.63 -27.16 6.00
C ILE A 520 -24.75 -27.35 4.77
N LEU A 521 -25.27 -28.06 3.77
CA LEU A 521 -24.67 -28.07 2.44
C LEU A 521 -24.79 -26.66 1.85
N TRP A 522 -23.64 -26.06 1.51
CA TRP A 522 -23.56 -24.69 1.02
C TRP A 522 -23.38 -24.63 -0.49
N ALA A 523 -22.44 -25.40 -1.04
CA ALA A 523 -22.19 -25.48 -2.47
C ALA A 523 -21.71 -26.87 -2.88
N THR A 524 -21.84 -27.20 -4.17
CA THR A 524 -21.30 -28.45 -4.74
C THR A 524 -20.64 -28.22 -6.09
N SER A 525 -19.72 -29.11 -6.45
CA SER A 525 -19.20 -29.21 -7.81
C SER A 525 -18.89 -30.67 -8.16
N LYS A 526 -18.89 -30.99 -9.46
CA LYS A 526 -18.39 -32.27 -9.99
C LYS A 526 -17.12 -32.09 -10.83
N SER A 527 -16.54 -30.87 -10.80
CA SER A 527 -15.37 -30.53 -11.60
C SER A 527 -14.17 -31.37 -11.18
N SER A 528 -13.49 -31.96 -12.16
CA SER A 528 -12.15 -32.52 -12.02
C SER A 528 -11.05 -31.51 -12.39
N ALA A 529 -11.38 -30.21 -12.45
CA ALA A 529 -10.50 -29.15 -12.95
C ALA A 529 -9.89 -29.48 -14.32
N ASN A 530 -10.68 -30.07 -15.23
CA ASN A 530 -10.25 -30.47 -16.58
C ASN A 530 -9.09 -31.50 -16.60
N PHE A 531 -8.98 -32.32 -15.55
CA PHE A 531 -8.22 -33.57 -15.61
C PHE A 531 -9.14 -34.75 -15.92
N TYR A 532 -8.62 -35.82 -16.52
CA TYR A 532 -9.36 -37.07 -16.69
C TYR A 532 -9.98 -37.55 -15.37
N ASN A 533 -9.18 -37.51 -14.30
CA ASN A 533 -9.63 -37.60 -12.92
C ASN A 533 -8.71 -36.76 -12.01
N ALA A 534 -9.25 -36.25 -10.92
CA ALA A 534 -8.53 -35.45 -9.94
C ALA A 534 -9.05 -35.70 -8.51
N ASP A 535 -8.11 -35.78 -7.57
CA ASP A 535 -8.39 -35.82 -6.14
C ASP A 535 -8.63 -34.37 -5.68
N MET A 536 -9.89 -34.02 -5.46
CA MET A 536 -10.36 -32.67 -5.17
C MET A 536 -10.50 -32.43 -3.67
N GLY A 537 -10.31 -31.18 -3.21
CA GLY A 537 -10.65 -30.77 -1.85
C GLY A 537 -9.59 -31.11 -0.80
N ALA A 538 -8.29 -31.07 -1.14
CA ALA A 538 -7.23 -31.33 -0.17
C ALA A 538 -7.12 -30.20 0.89
N THR A 539 -7.30 -28.95 0.46
CA THR A 539 -7.33 -27.73 1.27
C THR A 539 -8.27 -26.69 0.65
N LEU A 540 -8.73 -25.70 1.43
CA LEU A 540 -9.50 -24.55 0.94
C LEU A 540 -9.11 -23.23 1.60
N ALA A 541 -9.42 -22.12 0.92
CA ALA A 541 -9.48 -20.78 1.49
C ALA A 541 -10.74 -20.08 0.98
N VAL A 542 -11.27 -19.16 1.79
CA VAL A 542 -12.45 -18.36 1.45
C VAL A 542 -12.11 -16.90 1.69
N SER A 543 -12.32 -16.07 0.67
CA SER A 543 -12.09 -14.63 0.72
C SER A 543 -13.41 -13.89 0.61
N GLY A 544 -13.71 -13.01 1.57
CA GLY A 544 -14.96 -12.24 1.63
C GLY A 544 -16.03 -12.84 2.55
N PRO A 545 -17.14 -12.10 2.79
CA PRO A 545 -18.24 -12.56 3.64
C PRO A 545 -19.03 -13.70 2.99
N ALA A 546 -19.68 -14.54 3.79
CA ALA A 546 -20.36 -15.75 3.29
C ALA A 546 -21.47 -15.52 2.24
N LYS A 547 -21.99 -14.28 2.13
CA LYS A 547 -22.96 -13.88 1.11
C LYS A 547 -22.34 -13.46 -0.22
N ASP A 548 -21.09 -13.03 -0.24
CA ASP A 548 -20.36 -12.63 -1.44
C ASP A 548 -18.88 -12.92 -1.26
N CYS A 549 -18.43 -14.07 -1.75
CA CYS A 549 -17.07 -14.55 -1.52
C CYS A 549 -16.52 -15.40 -2.66
N GLU A 550 -15.19 -15.48 -2.69
CA GLU A 550 -14.43 -16.38 -3.54
C GLU A 550 -13.95 -17.58 -2.70
N VAL A 551 -14.30 -18.79 -3.14
CA VAL A 551 -13.85 -20.06 -2.55
C VAL A 551 -12.84 -20.70 -3.48
N VAL A 552 -11.63 -20.91 -2.98
CA VAL A 552 -10.55 -21.57 -3.73
C VAL A 552 -10.25 -22.92 -3.08
N THR A 553 -10.25 -23.98 -3.89
CA THR A 553 -9.84 -25.32 -3.47
C THR A 553 -8.95 -25.99 -4.52
N THR A 554 -8.43 -27.16 -4.20
CA THR A 554 -7.39 -27.83 -4.98
C THR A 554 -7.91 -29.09 -5.68
N GLY A 555 -7.35 -29.37 -6.85
CA GLY A 555 -7.56 -30.60 -7.61
C GLY A 555 -6.23 -31.16 -8.10
N VAL A 556 -5.89 -32.39 -7.68
CA VAL A 556 -4.61 -33.02 -8.00
C VAL A 556 -4.83 -34.19 -8.93
N THR A 557 -4.10 -34.23 -10.05
CA THR A 557 -4.21 -35.36 -10.99
C THR A 557 -3.70 -36.66 -10.38
N SER A 558 -4.32 -37.78 -10.74
CA SER A 558 -3.79 -39.12 -10.41
C SER A 558 -2.55 -39.51 -11.21
N GLY A 559 -2.19 -38.74 -12.25
CA GLY A 559 -1.00 -38.95 -13.06
C GLY A 559 0.31 -38.80 -12.27
N SER A 560 1.41 -39.35 -12.82
CA SER A 560 2.72 -39.32 -12.16
C SER A 560 3.30 -37.92 -11.93
N SER A 561 2.81 -36.91 -12.67
CA SER A 561 3.22 -35.51 -12.47
C SER A 561 2.71 -34.93 -11.16
N ARG A 562 1.62 -35.49 -10.59
CA ARG A 562 0.92 -34.99 -9.40
C ARG A 562 0.66 -33.47 -9.47
N ALA A 563 0.46 -32.96 -10.69
CA ALA A 563 0.17 -31.55 -10.95
C ALA A 563 -1.12 -31.12 -10.26
N LEU A 564 -1.13 -29.88 -9.79
CA LEU A 564 -2.22 -29.28 -9.05
C LEU A 564 -2.89 -28.20 -9.91
N ARG A 565 -4.22 -28.17 -9.87
CA ARG A 565 -5.05 -27.05 -10.34
C ARG A 565 -5.87 -26.50 -9.21
N PHE A 566 -6.19 -25.21 -9.27
CA PHE A 566 -7.17 -24.62 -8.37
C PHE A 566 -8.54 -24.62 -9.02
N LEU A 567 -9.57 -24.96 -8.26
CA LEU A 567 -10.97 -24.69 -8.60
C LEU A 567 -11.39 -23.47 -7.82
N VAL A 568 -11.83 -22.44 -8.52
CA VAL A 568 -12.28 -21.17 -7.97
C VAL A 568 -13.79 -21.07 -8.19
N LEU A 569 -14.52 -20.84 -7.11
CA LEU A 569 -15.98 -20.66 -7.10
C LEU A 569 -16.30 -19.27 -6.57
N ASN A 570 -17.09 -18.51 -7.31
CA ASN A 570 -17.69 -17.28 -6.79
C ASN A 570 -19.08 -17.58 -6.29
N ILE A 571 -19.33 -17.25 -5.03
CA ILE A 571 -20.61 -17.46 -4.37
C ILE A 571 -21.23 -16.11 -4.08
N ASN A 572 -22.47 -15.92 -4.52
CA ASN A 572 -23.28 -14.76 -4.21
C ASN A 572 -24.67 -15.24 -3.73
N ASP A 573 -25.12 -14.76 -2.58
CA ASP A 573 -26.37 -15.15 -1.92
C ASP A 573 -26.59 -16.67 -1.79
N ASN A 574 -25.50 -17.39 -1.44
CA ASN A 574 -25.43 -18.85 -1.32
C ASN A 574 -25.54 -19.63 -2.65
N GLU A 575 -25.52 -18.94 -3.80
CA GLU A 575 -25.51 -19.57 -5.12
C GLU A 575 -24.11 -19.47 -5.75
N VAL A 576 -23.66 -20.55 -6.40
CA VAL A 576 -22.45 -20.51 -7.22
C VAL A 576 -22.76 -19.80 -8.53
N VAL A 577 -22.45 -18.51 -8.59
CA VAL A 577 -22.74 -17.65 -9.75
C VAL A 577 -21.74 -17.83 -10.88
N SER A 578 -20.49 -18.21 -10.57
CA SER A 578 -19.50 -18.60 -11.56
C SER A 578 -18.46 -19.56 -10.98
N SER A 579 -17.80 -20.31 -11.87
CA SER A 579 -16.67 -21.15 -11.50
C SER A 579 -15.67 -21.25 -12.64
N HIS A 580 -14.39 -21.40 -12.29
CA HIS A 580 -13.31 -21.65 -13.23
C HIS A 580 -12.21 -22.47 -12.56
N PHE A 581 -11.25 -22.95 -13.33
CA PHE A 581 -10.08 -23.64 -12.80
C PHE A 581 -8.80 -23.10 -13.42
N THR A 582 -7.71 -23.08 -12.66
CA THR A 582 -6.45 -22.47 -13.10
C THR A 582 -5.39 -23.54 -13.41
N GLU A 583 -4.26 -23.07 -13.92
CA GLU A 583 -3.05 -23.79 -14.37
C GLU A 583 -3.16 -24.45 -15.75
N GLN A 584 -2.30 -23.96 -16.65
CA GLN A 584 -2.01 -24.53 -17.96
C GLN A 584 -0.83 -25.51 -17.89
N THR A 585 0.19 -25.19 -17.10
CA THR A 585 1.46 -25.91 -17.03
C THR A 585 1.36 -27.07 -16.05
N LEU A 586 1.17 -28.27 -16.60
CA LEU A 586 0.94 -29.50 -15.84
C LEU A 586 2.19 -30.40 -15.86
N SER A 587 3.09 -30.25 -14.89
CA SER A 587 4.30 -31.07 -14.81
C SER A 587 4.79 -31.32 -13.38
N ALA A 588 5.61 -32.35 -13.20
CA ALA A 588 6.27 -32.63 -11.91
C ALA A 588 7.27 -31.54 -11.51
N ASP A 589 7.80 -30.81 -12.50
CA ASP A 589 8.73 -29.69 -12.31
C ASP A 589 8.01 -28.33 -12.31
N GLY A 590 6.67 -28.30 -12.39
CA GLY A 590 5.86 -27.09 -12.38
C GLY A 590 5.89 -26.37 -11.04
N THR A 591 5.30 -25.18 -10.97
CA THR A 591 5.13 -24.44 -9.71
C THR A 591 4.09 -25.12 -8.81
N PHE A 592 2.97 -25.55 -9.41
CA PHE A 592 1.84 -26.14 -8.71
C PHE A 592 1.80 -27.66 -8.86
N THR A 593 2.45 -28.37 -7.94
CA THR A 593 2.53 -29.84 -7.91
C THR A 593 2.88 -30.35 -6.52
N LEU A 594 2.23 -31.44 -6.10
CA LEU A 594 2.56 -32.09 -4.83
C LEU A 594 3.97 -32.68 -4.82
N VAL A 595 4.62 -32.89 -5.97
CA VAL A 595 6.05 -33.29 -6.02
C VAL A 595 6.94 -32.23 -5.35
N LYS A 596 6.61 -30.95 -5.52
CA LYS A 596 7.37 -29.83 -4.92
C LYS A 596 6.79 -29.34 -3.61
N GLN A 597 5.50 -29.57 -3.36
CA GLN A 597 4.83 -29.00 -2.20
C GLN A 597 4.63 -30.01 -1.07
N GLY A 598 4.60 -31.30 -1.37
CA GLY A 598 4.23 -32.37 -0.45
C GLY A 598 2.71 -32.58 -0.38
N ASP A 599 2.28 -33.67 0.26
CA ASP A 599 0.85 -34.06 0.32
C ASP A 599 0.03 -33.31 1.38
N ASP A 600 0.66 -32.36 2.10
CA ASP A 600 0.11 -31.67 3.27
C ASP A 600 0.00 -30.15 3.07
N ILE A 601 -0.37 -29.77 1.85
CA ILE A 601 -0.58 -28.37 1.48
C ILE A 601 -1.68 -27.71 2.30
N GLN A 602 -1.50 -26.41 2.55
CA GLN A 602 -2.50 -25.55 3.17
C GLN A 602 -2.64 -24.26 2.36
N LEU A 603 -3.88 -23.82 2.19
CA LEU A 603 -4.22 -22.56 1.56
C LEU A 603 -4.67 -21.55 2.62
N ASN A 604 -4.25 -20.30 2.47
CA ASN A 604 -4.74 -19.17 3.25
C ASN A 604 -4.99 -17.98 2.31
N VAL A 605 -5.94 -17.12 2.64
CA VAL A 605 -6.03 -15.81 1.99
C VAL A 605 -4.80 -15.00 2.39
N SER A 606 -4.26 -14.19 1.49
CA SER A 606 -3.19 -13.28 1.85
C SER A 606 -3.72 -12.13 2.70
N PRO A 607 -3.01 -11.68 3.75
CA PRO A 607 -3.35 -10.45 4.43
C PRO A 607 -3.01 -9.19 3.62
N LEU A 608 -2.40 -9.31 2.43
CA LEU A 608 -2.00 -8.17 1.61
C LEU A 608 -3.04 -7.79 0.55
N ASN A 609 -3.80 -8.77 0.06
CA ASN A 609 -4.83 -8.57 -0.95
C ASN A 609 -5.85 -9.72 -0.89
N ASP A 610 -7.14 -9.39 -0.97
CA ASP A 610 -8.23 -10.37 -0.87
C ASP A 610 -8.32 -11.32 -2.08
N HIS A 611 -7.63 -11.03 -3.19
CA HIS A 611 -7.50 -11.92 -4.36
C HIS A 611 -6.18 -12.71 -4.37
N TYR A 612 -5.30 -12.48 -3.40
CA TYR A 612 -4.05 -13.22 -3.29
C TYR A 612 -4.19 -14.32 -2.26
N TYR A 613 -3.53 -15.43 -2.53
CA TYR A 613 -3.55 -16.62 -1.70
C TYR A 613 -2.13 -17.06 -1.40
N ILE A 614 -1.93 -17.62 -0.22
CA ILE A 614 -0.64 -18.18 0.20
C ILE A 614 -0.79 -19.69 0.25
N LEU A 615 0.06 -20.38 -0.53
CA LEU A 615 0.20 -21.83 -0.48
C LEU A 615 1.49 -22.18 0.26
N ASN A 616 1.39 -23.13 1.17
CA ASN A 616 2.54 -23.72 1.85
C ASN A 616 2.36 -25.24 2.00
N GLY A 617 3.47 -25.98 2.10
CA GLY A 617 3.48 -27.43 2.25
C GLY A 617 4.84 -27.93 2.73
N SER A 618 4.97 -29.23 3.05
CA SER A 618 6.19 -29.82 3.61
C SER A 618 7.46 -29.71 2.78
N LEU A 619 7.35 -29.51 1.46
CA LEU A 619 8.49 -29.56 0.54
C LEU A 619 8.81 -28.21 -0.12
N CYS A 620 8.10 -27.14 0.25
CA CYS A 620 8.29 -25.81 -0.34
C CYS A 620 8.26 -24.68 0.69
N ALA A 621 8.94 -23.58 0.36
CA ALA A 621 8.76 -22.32 1.07
C ALA A 621 7.37 -21.74 0.76
N PRO A 622 6.74 -21.01 1.71
CA PRO A 622 5.48 -20.33 1.47
C PRO A 622 5.62 -19.36 0.30
N PHE A 623 4.64 -19.35 -0.59
CA PHE A 623 4.59 -18.37 -1.66
C PHE A 623 3.17 -17.85 -1.85
N GLU A 624 3.12 -16.58 -2.19
CA GLU A 624 1.91 -15.83 -2.49
C GLU A 624 1.66 -15.87 -4.00
N PHE A 625 0.41 -16.06 -4.39
CA PHE A 625 0.00 -16.10 -5.78
C PHE A 625 -1.42 -15.55 -5.96
N GLU A 626 -1.72 -15.12 -7.17
CA GLU A 626 -3.04 -14.69 -7.62
C GLU A 626 -3.58 -15.75 -8.60
N PRO A 627 -4.71 -16.41 -8.28
CA PRO A 627 -5.39 -17.31 -9.20
C PRO A 627 -5.66 -16.64 -10.55
N ALA A 628 -5.39 -17.36 -11.65
CA ALA A 628 -5.71 -16.84 -12.97
C ALA A 628 -7.23 -16.68 -13.15
N ALA A 629 -7.68 -15.57 -13.73
CA ALA A 629 -9.12 -15.26 -13.88
C ALA A 629 -9.88 -16.17 -14.88
N THR A 630 -9.19 -17.02 -15.64
CA THR A 630 -9.79 -17.83 -16.71
C THR A 630 -9.22 -19.25 -16.75
N ASN A 631 -9.94 -20.14 -17.44
CA ASN A 631 -9.61 -21.56 -17.50
C ASN A 631 -8.29 -21.85 -18.22
N ASN A 632 -7.50 -22.79 -17.71
CA ASN A 632 -6.21 -23.22 -18.29
C ASN A 632 -5.21 -22.05 -18.50
N VAL A 633 -5.13 -21.13 -17.53
CA VAL A 633 -4.09 -20.10 -17.48
C VAL A 633 -3.33 -20.27 -16.17
N ASP A 634 -2.01 -20.14 -16.21
CA ASP A 634 -1.16 -20.26 -15.02
C ASP A 634 -1.38 -19.10 -14.06
N SER A 635 -1.50 -19.41 -12.77
CA SER A 635 -1.61 -18.40 -11.72
C SER A 635 -0.31 -17.60 -11.59
N ARG A 636 -0.44 -16.31 -11.26
CA ARG A 636 0.71 -15.41 -11.13
C ARG A 636 1.30 -15.53 -9.73
N VAL A 637 2.55 -15.99 -9.63
CA VAL A 637 3.30 -15.93 -8.36
C VAL A 637 3.68 -14.48 -8.07
N ILE A 638 3.28 -13.98 -6.90
CA ILE A 638 3.53 -12.60 -6.45
C ILE A 638 4.88 -12.52 -5.74
N GLY A 639 5.15 -13.46 -4.83
CA GLY A 639 6.37 -13.48 -4.04
C GLY A 639 6.57 -14.80 -3.31
N THR A 640 7.83 -15.16 -3.06
CA THR A 640 8.20 -16.36 -2.30
C THR A 640 8.96 -15.94 -1.05
N PHE A 641 8.54 -16.48 0.09
CA PHE A 641 9.20 -16.24 1.36
C PHE A 641 10.64 -16.78 1.35
N ASN A 642 11.60 -16.03 1.87
CA ASN A 642 13.03 -16.29 1.67
C ASN A 642 13.84 -16.58 2.95
N ASP A 643 13.20 -16.63 4.14
CA ASP A 643 13.91 -17.03 5.36
C ASP A 643 14.13 -18.55 5.38
N VAL A 644 15.40 -18.95 5.27
CA VAL A 644 15.84 -20.35 5.21
C VAL A 644 15.58 -21.15 6.49
N GLU A 645 15.46 -20.50 7.66
CA GLU A 645 15.17 -21.20 8.92
C GLU A 645 13.73 -21.71 8.97
N ILE A 646 12.85 -21.13 8.16
CA ILE A 646 11.43 -21.47 8.08
C ILE A 646 11.11 -22.21 6.78
N GLY A 647 11.82 -21.87 5.67
CA GLY A 647 11.48 -22.20 4.29
C GLY A 647 11.40 -23.68 3.87
N HIS A 648 11.67 -24.64 4.76
CA HIS A 648 11.49 -26.08 4.48
C HIS A 648 10.48 -26.78 5.43
N ALA A 649 9.90 -26.06 6.40
CA ALA A 649 9.03 -26.65 7.43
C ALA A 649 7.86 -25.75 7.88
N SER A 650 7.60 -24.65 7.18
CA SER A 650 6.58 -23.64 7.48
C SER A 650 5.13 -24.11 7.31
N LYS A 651 4.71 -25.10 8.07
CA LYS A 651 3.31 -25.56 8.13
C LYS A 651 2.57 -24.81 9.23
N GLY A 652 1.28 -24.56 9.01
CA GLY A 652 0.43 -23.86 9.98
C GLY A 652 0.86 -22.41 10.23
N LEU A 653 1.03 -21.63 9.17
CA LEU A 653 1.23 -20.18 9.28
C LEU A 653 -0.04 -19.50 9.79
N ALA A 654 0.13 -18.40 10.51
CA ALA A 654 -0.96 -17.50 10.86
C ALA A 654 -0.65 -16.08 10.40
N PHE A 655 -1.69 -15.38 9.97
CA PHE A 655 -1.61 -14.00 9.49
C PHE A 655 -2.54 -13.12 10.33
N PHE A 656 -2.11 -11.89 10.62
CA PHE A 656 -2.86 -10.95 11.43
C PHE A 656 -2.43 -9.51 11.16
N ARG A 657 -3.24 -8.54 11.62
CA ARG A 657 -2.91 -7.11 11.56
C ARG A 657 -2.43 -6.63 12.93
N TYR A 658 -1.40 -5.78 12.95
CA TYR A 658 -0.94 -5.08 14.14
C TYR A 658 -0.26 -3.76 13.73
N ALA A 659 -0.54 -2.67 14.43
CA ALA A 659 -0.04 -1.33 14.14
C ALA A 659 -0.24 -0.92 12.66
N LYS A 660 -1.40 -1.29 12.09
CA LYS A 660 -1.76 -1.11 10.66
C LYS A 660 -0.87 -1.88 9.66
N ARG A 661 -0.03 -2.80 10.13
CA ARG A 661 0.86 -3.64 9.30
C ARG A 661 0.33 -5.07 9.19
N ALA A 662 0.64 -5.75 8.09
CA ALA A 662 0.35 -7.17 7.90
C ALA A 662 1.50 -8.02 8.44
N LEU A 663 1.20 -8.87 9.41
CA LEU A 663 2.18 -9.73 10.07
C LEU A 663 1.90 -11.21 9.80
N MET A 664 2.99 -11.98 9.70
CA MET A 664 2.98 -13.44 9.65
C MET A 664 3.61 -14.00 10.92
N ALA A 665 2.89 -14.85 11.64
CA ALA A 665 3.43 -15.70 12.69
C ALA A 665 3.75 -17.09 12.11
N ALA A 666 4.96 -17.57 12.36
CA ALA A 666 5.45 -18.83 11.81
C ALA A 666 6.13 -19.69 12.89
N PRO A 667 5.80 -20.99 12.96
CA PRO A 667 6.53 -21.92 13.83
C PRO A 667 7.94 -22.18 13.28
N VAL A 668 8.91 -22.34 14.19
CA VAL A 668 10.30 -22.69 13.86
C VAL A 668 10.60 -24.11 14.29
N TYR A 669 11.30 -24.85 13.43
CA TYR A 669 11.69 -26.23 13.67
C TYR A 669 13.19 -26.35 14.00
N ASN A 670 13.52 -27.28 14.89
CA ASN A 670 14.88 -27.76 15.09
C ASN A 670 14.85 -29.30 14.99
N GLY A 671 15.18 -29.82 13.80
CA GLY A 671 14.92 -31.22 13.46
C GLY A 671 13.42 -31.52 13.44
N ASN A 672 12.97 -32.50 14.23
CA ASN A 672 11.56 -32.90 14.32
C ASN A 672 10.79 -32.25 15.49
N LEU A 673 11.40 -31.26 16.14
CA LEU A 673 10.82 -30.57 17.29
C LEU A 673 10.50 -29.12 16.91
N VAL A 674 9.33 -28.65 17.33
CA VAL A 674 9.05 -27.20 17.31
C VAL A 674 9.85 -26.55 18.43
N SER A 675 10.53 -25.45 18.10
CA SER A 675 11.46 -24.78 19.02
C SER A 675 11.10 -23.33 19.32
N ALA A 676 10.33 -22.64 18.48
CA ALA A 676 9.93 -21.26 18.70
C ALA A 676 8.74 -20.84 17.82
N VAL A 677 8.22 -19.64 18.06
CA VAL A 677 7.42 -18.87 17.10
C VAL A 677 8.15 -17.58 16.75
N LYS A 678 8.20 -17.23 15.46
CA LYS A 678 8.72 -15.96 14.93
C LYS A 678 7.62 -15.14 14.29
N ILE A 679 7.80 -13.82 14.28
CA ILE A 679 6.90 -12.87 13.63
C ILE A 679 7.66 -12.15 12.51
N TYR A 680 7.02 -11.98 11.36
CA TYR A 680 7.54 -11.20 10.24
C TYR A 680 6.55 -10.11 9.85
N ASP A 681 7.07 -8.91 9.58
CA ASP A 681 6.35 -7.89 8.83
C ASP A 681 6.41 -8.23 7.35
N ILE A 682 5.25 -8.50 6.76
CA ILE A 682 5.09 -8.85 5.34
C ILE A 682 4.37 -7.77 4.56
N THR A 683 4.18 -6.58 5.15
CA THR A 683 3.42 -5.47 4.53
C THR A 683 3.95 -5.09 3.15
N GLU A 684 5.26 -5.21 2.92
CA GLU A 684 5.92 -4.90 1.65
C GLU A 684 6.00 -6.11 0.69
N GLY A 685 5.21 -7.16 0.93
CA GLY A 685 5.23 -8.41 0.17
C GLY A 685 5.95 -9.54 0.92
N LEU A 686 5.52 -10.78 0.66
CA LEU A 686 6.06 -11.97 1.32
C LEU A 686 7.55 -12.21 1.06
N GLN A 687 8.05 -11.81 -0.12
CA GLN A 687 9.46 -11.86 -0.52
C GLN A 687 10.33 -10.81 0.18
N ASN A 688 9.72 -9.76 0.72
CA ASN A 688 10.38 -8.66 1.43
C ASN A 688 10.14 -8.74 2.95
N ALA A 689 9.74 -9.91 3.43
CA ALA A 689 9.42 -10.12 4.83
C ALA A 689 10.58 -9.73 5.76
N LYS A 690 10.29 -8.90 6.76
CA LYS A 690 11.28 -8.45 7.75
C LYS A 690 11.00 -9.11 9.09
N LEU A 691 12.01 -9.77 9.66
CA LEU A 691 11.89 -10.37 10.99
C LEU A 691 11.65 -9.28 12.04
N VAL A 692 10.57 -9.42 12.81
CA VAL A 692 10.37 -8.66 14.05
C VAL A 692 11.07 -9.44 15.17
N LYS A 693 12.08 -8.85 15.81
CA LYS A 693 12.89 -9.56 16.82
C LYS A 693 12.03 -9.86 18.05
N THR A 694 12.15 -11.04 18.61
CA THR A 694 11.39 -11.44 19.80
C THR A 694 12.29 -12.03 20.88
N VAL A 695 12.04 -11.63 22.12
CA VAL A 695 12.64 -12.22 23.31
C VAL A 695 11.58 -13.02 24.05
N GLY A 696 11.86 -14.28 24.38
CA GLY A 696 10.95 -15.14 25.15
C GLY A 696 9.93 -15.92 24.31
N THR A 697 10.08 -15.96 22.98
CA THR A 697 9.26 -16.81 22.09
C THR A 697 9.91 -18.14 21.72
N GLN A 698 11.09 -18.43 22.30
CA GLN A 698 11.77 -19.71 22.19
C GLN A 698 11.26 -20.68 23.28
N LEU A 699 10.91 -21.91 22.91
CA LEU A 699 10.62 -22.98 23.85
C LEU A 699 11.91 -23.35 24.59
N GLN A 700 12.01 -22.95 25.85
CA GLN A 700 13.21 -23.10 26.68
C GLN A 700 13.67 -24.57 26.77
N THR A 701 14.79 -24.91 26.12
CA THR A 701 15.51 -26.17 26.35
C THR A 701 16.64 -25.91 27.34
N VAL A 702 16.35 -26.07 28.63
CA VAL A 702 17.31 -26.17 29.77
C VAL A 702 18.44 -25.14 29.77
N ILE A 703 18.27 -24.02 30.49
CA ILE A 703 19.38 -23.37 31.19
C ILE A 703 18.88 -22.91 32.58
N ASN A 704 19.39 -23.58 33.61
CA ASN A 704 19.35 -23.25 35.05
C ASN A 704 17.97 -23.08 35.73
N ALA A 705 17.60 -24.13 36.49
CA ALA A 705 16.69 -24.17 37.63
C ALA A 705 15.39 -23.32 37.57
N ALA A 706 14.27 -24.03 37.40
CA ALA A 706 12.87 -23.61 37.61
C ALA A 706 12.13 -22.92 36.43
N LYS A 707 12.04 -23.61 35.29
CA LYS A 707 10.79 -23.86 34.52
C LYS A 707 11.16 -24.69 33.29
N LYS A 708 10.62 -25.91 33.17
CA LYS A 708 10.79 -26.74 31.97
C LYS A 708 9.64 -26.44 31.02
N ALA A 709 9.89 -25.66 29.97
CA ALA A 709 9.03 -25.72 28.80
C ALA A 709 9.22 -27.11 28.14
N PRO A 710 8.15 -27.78 27.71
CA PRO A 710 8.27 -29.12 27.13
C PRO A 710 8.77 -29.02 25.68
N ALA A 711 9.76 -29.83 25.33
CA ALA A 711 10.03 -30.12 23.92
C ALA A 711 8.75 -30.71 23.29
N MET A 712 8.22 -30.07 22.24
CA MET A 712 7.04 -30.58 21.53
C MET A 712 7.51 -31.38 20.31
N GLY A 713 7.56 -32.71 20.46
CA GLY A 713 7.53 -33.59 19.30
C GLY A 713 6.11 -33.63 18.79
N ALA A 714 5.90 -33.20 17.54
CA ALA A 714 4.57 -33.05 17.00
C ALA A 714 4.51 -33.48 15.53
N ALA A 715 3.45 -34.21 15.19
CA ALA A 715 3.14 -34.56 13.80
C ALA A 715 2.53 -33.36 13.06
N PHE A 716 1.78 -32.51 13.79
CA PHE A 716 1.20 -31.27 13.31
C PHE A 716 1.67 -30.07 14.13
N THR A 717 1.91 -28.95 13.45
CA THR A 717 2.27 -27.69 14.12
C THR A 717 1.62 -26.51 13.44
N ALA A 718 1.30 -25.49 14.24
CA ALA A 718 0.86 -24.22 13.71
C ALA A 718 1.19 -23.07 14.65
N ALA A 719 1.22 -21.87 14.10
CA ALA A 719 1.14 -20.63 14.83
C ALA A 719 -0.31 -20.11 14.83
N GLY A 720 -0.57 -19.19 15.74
CA GLY A 720 -1.79 -18.41 15.81
C GLY A 720 -1.48 -17.06 16.45
N ALA A 721 -2.31 -16.06 16.19
CA ALA A 721 -2.14 -14.74 16.80
C ALA A 721 -3.49 -14.09 17.08
N ASN A 722 -3.55 -13.31 18.15
CA ASN A 722 -4.59 -12.30 18.34
C ASN A 722 -4.00 -11.03 18.97
N VAL A 723 -4.69 -9.91 18.78
CA VAL A 723 -4.23 -8.58 19.21
C VAL A 723 -5.31 -7.94 20.06
N LYS A 724 -4.89 -7.27 21.14
CA LYS A 724 -5.78 -6.49 22.00
C LYS A 724 -5.09 -5.20 22.44
N GLY A 725 -5.53 -4.06 21.90
CA GLY A 725 -4.84 -2.79 22.16
C GLY A 725 -3.39 -2.86 21.68
N GLU A 726 -2.44 -2.48 22.53
CA GLU A 726 -1.01 -2.55 22.20
C GLU A 726 -0.42 -3.96 22.33
N ASP A 727 -1.17 -4.91 22.92
CA ASP A 727 -0.67 -6.24 23.24
C ASP A 727 -0.88 -7.27 22.13
N MET A 728 0.13 -8.12 21.94
CA MET A 728 0.09 -9.30 21.08
C MET A 728 0.01 -10.57 21.92
N ASN A 729 -0.85 -11.51 21.52
CA ASN A 729 -0.77 -12.89 21.95
C ASN A 729 -0.43 -13.79 20.76
N LEU A 730 0.57 -14.64 20.93
CA LEU A 730 0.92 -15.69 19.98
C LEU A 730 0.56 -17.04 20.58
N PHE A 731 0.18 -17.96 19.72
CA PHE A 731 -0.13 -19.34 20.06
C PHE A 731 0.73 -20.26 19.22
N LEU A 732 1.33 -21.25 19.87
CA LEU A 732 2.11 -22.28 19.20
C LEU A 732 1.48 -23.65 19.50
N PHE A 733 0.97 -24.26 18.45
CA PHE A 733 0.30 -25.55 18.47
C PHE A 733 1.32 -26.64 18.14
N GLY A 734 1.43 -27.65 19.00
CA GLY A 734 2.10 -28.91 18.74
C GLY A 734 1.13 -30.04 19.04
N ASP A 735 0.55 -30.63 17.99
CA ASP A 735 -0.62 -31.51 18.07
C ASP A 735 -1.73 -30.90 18.97
N ALA A 736 -2.17 -31.61 20.01
CA ALA A 736 -3.22 -31.15 20.93
C ALA A 736 -2.70 -30.26 22.09
N LYS A 737 -1.42 -29.87 22.05
CA LYS A 737 -0.80 -28.98 23.05
C LYS A 737 -0.62 -27.57 22.50
N VAL A 738 -0.96 -26.57 23.32
CA VAL A 738 -0.87 -25.15 22.96
C VAL A 738 -0.05 -24.39 23.98
N VAL A 739 0.94 -23.63 23.53
CA VAL A 739 1.71 -22.67 24.34
C VAL A 739 1.28 -21.27 23.96
N LYS A 740 0.99 -20.42 24.95
CA LYS A 740 0.65 -19.01 24.75
C LYS A 740 1.84 -18.12 25.10
N PHE A 741 2.14 -17.17 24.22
CA PHE A 741 3.09 -16.08 24.45
C PHE A 741 2.32 -14.76 24.49
N THR A 742 2.67 -13.85 25.39
CA THR A 742 2.01 -12.54 25.50
C THR A 742 2.98 -11.41 25.83
N THR A 743 2.74 -10.23 25.25
CA THR A 743 3.40 -8.98 25.66
C THR A 743 2.74 -8.33 26.88
N ALA A 744 1.52 -8.76 27.22
CA ALA A 744 0.73 -8.14 28.27
C ALA A 744 1.42 -8.29 29.65
N GLY A 745 1.62 -7.16 30.32
CA GLY A 745 2.31 -7.13 31.62
C GLY A 745 3.81 -7.40 31.55
N VAL A 746 4.41 -7.35 30.35
CA VAL A 746 5.86 -7.51 30.13
C VAL A 746 6.45 -6.15 29.75
N GLU A 747 7.52 -5.74 30.42
CA GLU A 747 8.25 -4.52 30.09
C GLU A 747 8.82 -4.60 28.68
N GLN A 748 8.42 -3.67 27.82
CA GLN A 748 8.86 -3.62 26.43
C GLN A 748 10.15 -2.79 26.29
N PRO A 749 10.98 -3.08 25.27
CA PRO A 749 12.13 -2.23 24.95
C PRO A 749 11.69 -0.79 24.72
N VAL A 750 12.43 0.16 25.31
CA VAL A 750 12.16 1.60 25.16
C VAL A 750 12.94 2.12 23.97
N PHE A 751 12.21 2.65 22.98
CA PHE A 751 12.78 3.30 21.81
C PHE A 751 12.62 4.82 21.96
N ARG A 752 13.64 5.56 21.55
CA ARG A 752 13.64 7.03 21.56
C ARG A 752 14.48 7.58 20.40
N GLY A 753 14.33 8.86 20.10
CA GLY A 753 15.20 9.52 19.14
C GLY A 753 16.59 9.73 19.75
N GLU A 754 17.63 9.35 19.04
CA GLU A 754 19.03 9.51 19.42
C GLU A 754 19.74 10.49 18.48
N TYR A 755 20.69 11.24 19.01
CA TYR A 755 21.49 12.22 18.26
C TYR A 755 22.96 12.15 18.67
N ALA A 756 23.82 12.64 17.78
CA ALA A 756 25.24 12.80 18.07
C ALA A 756 25.50 14.13 18.79
N TYR A 757 26.53 14.17 19.62
CA TYR A 757 27.00 15.37 20.32
C TYR A 757 28.50 15.29 20.62
N ASP A 758 29.13 16.39 21.09
CA ASP A 758 30.57 16.44 21.39
C ASP A 758 31.44 16.05 20.17
N LEU A 759 31.05 16.55 18.99
CA LEU A 759 31.75 16.29 17.73
C LEU A 759 33.11 17.00 17.74
N ASN A 760 34.17 16.24 17.48
CA ASN A 760 35.52 16.75 17.34
C ASN A 760 36.34 15.89 16.37
N TYR A 761 37.52 16.35 15.95
CA TYR A 761 38.45 15.49 15.23
C TYR A 761 39.89 15.73 15.66
N GLU A 762 40.70 14.70 15.49
CA GLU A 762 42.15 14.72 15.74
C GLU A 762 42.87 14.11 14.54
N GLU A 763 44.20 14.24 14.49
CA GLU A 763 45.01 13.62 13.44
C GLU A 763 46.20 12.84 14.01
N ASN A 764 46.60 11.78 13.31
CA ASN A 764 47.85 11.07 13.55
C ASN A 764 48.68 10.96 12.25
N SER A 765 49.71 10.11 12.22
CA SER A 765 50.59 9.94 11.05
C SER A 765 49.84 9.56 9.78
N ASP A 766 48.80 8.71 9.90
CA ASP A 766 48.20 8.01 8.77
C ASP A 766 46.72 8.38 8.55
N ASN A 767 46.04 8.93 9.57
CA ASN A 767 44.60 9.15 9.57
C ASN A 767 44.18 10.50 10.17
N TYR A 768 43.02 10.98 9.72
CA TYR A 768 42.14 11.85 10.51
C TYR A 768 41.18 10.97 11.32
N ILE A 769 40.97 11.29 12.60
CA ILE A 769 40.12 10.55 13.53
C ILE A 769 38.94 11.45 13.89
N ILE A 770 37.77 11.18 13.29
CA ILE A 770 36.52 11.84 13.68
C ILE A 770 36.03 11.19 14.97
N LYS A 771 35.69 11.99 15.98
CA LYS A 771 35.16 11.56 17.28
C LYS A 771 33.82 12.24 17.54
N PHE A 772 32.89 11.48 18.12
CA PHE A 772 31.60 12.00 18.58
C PHE A 772 31.07 11.13 19.70
N LYS A 773 30.05 11.61 20.42
CA LYS A 773 29.27 10.80 21.34
C LYS A 773 27.85 10.60 20.82
N SER A 774 27.25 9.44 21.08
CA SER A 774 25.84 9.16 20.80
C SER A 774 25.04 9.10 22.09
N THR A 775 23.80 9.60 22.08
CA THR A 775 22.90 9.50 23.24
C THR A 775 22.39 8.08 23.51
N GLY A 776 22.43 7.19 22.52
CA GLY A 776 22.01 5.79 22.61
C GLY A 776 22.67 4.89 21.57
N ASP A 777 22.35 3.60 21.62
CA ASP A 777 22.84 2.61 20.66
C ASP A 777 22.04 2.73 19.35
N VAL A 778 22.73 2.79 18.20
CA VAL A 778 22.12 2.94 16.87
C VAL A 778 22.81 2.01 15.88
N GLU A 779 22.03 1.26 15.09
CA GLU A 779 22.56 0.23 14.19
C GLU A 779 23.42 0.81 13.06
N SER A 780 23.04 1.97 12.52
CA SER A 780 23.76 2.61 11.42
C SER A 780 23.71 4.14 11.45
N GLY A 781 24.63 4.77 10.73
CA GLY A 781 24.69 6.21 10.52
C GLY A 781 25.70 6.57 9.45
N LYS A 782 26.06 7.84 9.36
CA LYS A 782 27.13 8.32 8.47
C LYS A 782 27.78 9.60 8.97
N VAL A 783 29.02 9.83 8.60
CA VAL A 783 29.64 11.17 8.61
C VAL A 783 29.48 11.75 7.20
N VAL A 784 28.97 12.98 7.11
CA VAL A 784 28.82 13.70 5.84
C VAL A 784 29.85 14.83 5.82
N LEU A 785 30.71 14.84 4.81
CA LEU A 785 31.73 15.89 4.58
C LEU A 785 31.31 16.73 3.37
N THR A 786 30.93 17.99 3.59
CA THR A 786 30.51 18.92 2.55
C THR A 786 31.63 19.91 2.24
N PRO A 787 32.21 19.91 1.02
CA PRO A 787 33.29 20.83 0.65
C PRO A 787 32.90 22.31 0.82
N VAL A 788 33.73 23.11 1.47
CA VAL A 788 33.49 24.56 1.66
C VAL A 788 33.54 25.33 0.34
N GLU A 789 34.38 24.89 -0.60
CA GLU A 789 34.56 25.53 -1.90
C GLU A 789 33.52 25.11 -2.95
N GLY A 790 32.53 24.28 -2.55
CA GLY A 790 31.52 23.71 -3.44
C GLY A 790 31.95 22.37 -4.03
N GLY A 791 30.97 21.48 -4.25
CA GLY A 791 31.16 20.10 -4.71
C GLY A 791 30.15 19.15 -4.05
N ASP A 792 30.13 17.89 -4.51
CA ASP A 792 29.25 16.87 -3.94
C ASP A 792 29.73 16.44 -2.54
N PRO A 793 28.81 16.24 -1.57
CA PRO A 793 29.15 15.70 -0.26
C PRO A 793 29.77 14.29 -0.33
N VAL A 794 30.71 14.01 0.56
CA VAL A 794 31.29 12.67 0.74
C VAL A 794 30.69 12.01 1.98
N GLU A 795 30.19 10.79 1.83
CA GLU A 795 29.56 10.03 2.92
C GLU A 795 30.44 8.88 3.40
N VAL A 796 30.67 8.82 4.71
CA VAL A 796 31.41 7.74 5.38
C VAL A 796 30.45 6.97 6.27
N MET A 797 30.11 5.73 5.89
CA MET A 797 29.13 4.91 6.60
C MET A 797 29.63 4.48 7.97
N LEU A 798 28.73 4.48 8.95
CA LEU A 798 28.93 4.06 10.33
C LEU A 798 28.00 2.88 10.65
N TYR A 799 28.48 1.93 11.45
CA TYR A 799 27.75 0.74 11.86
C TYR A 799 28.00 0.46 13.34
N ASN A 800 27.01 -0.10 14.05
CA ASN A 800 27.09 -0.46 15.46
C ASN A 800 27.55 0.70 16.37
N ILE A 801 26.90 1.85 16.22
CA ILE A 801 27.19 3.05 17.01
C ILE A 801 26.70 2.78 18.44
N VAL A 802 27.57 2.98 19.42
CA VAL A 802 27.26 2.72 20.84
C VAL A 802 26.95 4.00 21.58
N LYS A 803 26.13 3.92 22.62
CA LYS A 803 25.93 5.02 23.57
C LYS A 803 27.28 5.47 24.15
N GLY A 804 27.49 6.79 24.21
CA GLY A 804 28.77 7.38 24.60
C GLY A 804 29.72 7.52 23.42
N GLY A 805 31.04 7.38 23.66
CA GLY A 805 32.08 7.74 22.69
C GLY A 805 32.21 6.78 21.50
N ASN A 806 32.29 7.36 20.29
CA ASN A 806 32.50 6.69 19.01
C ASN A 806 33.62 7.38 18.22
N GLN A 807 34.27 6.64 17.32
CA GLN A 807 35.32 7.18 16.45
C GLN A 807 35.36 6.48 15.10
N VAL A 808 35.71 7.22 14.04
CA VAL A 808 35.96 6.69 12.70
C VAL A 808 37.27 7.24 12.15
N TYR A 809 37.99 6.40 11.40
CA TYR A 809 39.29 6.71 10.82
C TYR A 809 39.13 7.03 9.34
N LEU A 810 39.68 8.17 8.91
CA LEU A 810 39.73 8.62 7.52
C LEU A 810 41.19 8.67 7.07
N ASN A 811 41.56 7.92 6.03
CA ASN A 811 42.95 7.86 5.58
C ASN A 811 43.43 9.21 5.03
N LYS A 812 44.63 9.63 5.41
CA LYS A 812 45.26 10.80 4.82
C LYS A 812 45.58 10.55 3.34
N GLY A 813 45.22 11.48 2.47
CA GLY A 813 45.40 11.39 1.01
C GLY A 813 44.13 11.03 0.22
N GLU A 814 43.07 10.55 0.86
CA GLU A 814 41.76 10.35 0.24
C GLU A 814 40.90 11.62 0.22
N TYR A 815 41.26 12.61 1.04
CA TYR A 815 40.51 13.86 1.25
C TYR A 815 41.45 15.05 1.07
N THR A 816 40.96 16.13 0.46
CA THR A 816 41.75 17.35 0.20
C THR A 816 40.90 18.60 0.36
N GLY A 817 41.40 19.60 1.10
CA GLY A 817 40.71 20.87 1.30
C GLY A 817 39.85 20.89 2.57
N LYS A 818 38.94 21.87 2.65
CA LYS A 818 38.14 22.14 3.86
C LYS A 818 36.70 21.68 3.69
N TYR A 819 36.14 21.09 4.74
CA TYR A 819 34.78 20.56 4.76
C TYR A 819 34.01 21.05 5.99
N ASN A 820 32.77 21.47 5.77
CA ASN A 820 31.75 21.43 6.82
C ASN A 820 31.37 19.96 7.01
N TRP A 821 31.14 19.52 8.24
CA TRP A 821 30.83 18.12 8.49
C TRP A 821 29.79 17.93 9.58
N GLU A 822 29.08 16.81 9.48
CA GLU A 822 28.02 16.42 10.40
C GLU A 822 28.02 14.91 10.61
N VAL A 823 27.47 14.48 11.74
CA VAL A 823 27.19 13.07 12.05
C VAL A 823 25.69 12.86 11.95
N VAL A 824 25.28 11.90 11.13
CA VAL A 824 23.89 11.51 10.91
C VAL A 824 23.65 10.14 11.55
N LEU A 825 22.72 10.05 12.49
CA LEU A 825 22.30 8.79 13.12
C LEU A 825 20.95 8.33 12.55
N ASN A 826 20.87 7.05 12.13
CA ASN A 826 19.63 6.47 11.59
C ASN A 826 18.84 5.77 12.70
N ASN A 827 17.85 6.48 13.25
CA ASN A 827 17.00 5.99 14.33
C ASN A 827 15.90 5.06 13.83
N PRO A 828 15.62 3.95 14.56
CA PRO A 828 14.47 3.12 14.28
C PRO A 828 13.16 3.85 14.57
N ALA A 829 12.03 3.24 14.16
CA ALA A 829 10.72 3.76 14.53
C ALA A 829 10.50 3.69 16.04
N ILE A 830 9.78 4.67 16.58
CA ILE A 830 9.34 4.67 17.98
C ILE A 830 7.90 4.18 18.01
N PRO A 831 7.64 3.00 18.62
CA PRO A 831 6.35 2.32 18.49
C PRO A 831 5.24 2.97 19.30
N THR A 832 5.54 3.47 20.49
CA THR A 832 4.55 3.97 21.45
C THR A 832 5.16 5.08 22.30
N VAL A 833 4.34 5.79 23.07
CA VAL A 833 4.82 6.80 24.03
C VAL A 833 5.55 6.06 25.14
N ALA A 834 6.79 6.45 25.44
CA ALA A 834 7.58 5.82 26.50
C ALA A 834 8.30 6.86 27.35
N LYS A 835 8.38 6.62 28.67
CA LYS A 835 9.16 7.47 29.58
C LYS A 835 10.65 7.17 29.42
N ILE A 836 11.43 8.20 29.15
CA ILE A 836 12.89 8.10 28.96
C ILE A 836 13.68 8.83 30.06
N PHE A 837 13.02 9.72 30.81
CA PHE A 837 13.63 10.49 31.88
C PHE A 837 12.62 10.88 32.95
N ALA A 838 13.06 10.93 34.20
CA ALA A 838 12.34 11.59 35.29
C ALA A 838 13.32 12.05 36.36
N TYR A 839 13.19 13.30 36.79
CA TYR A 839 13.95 13.85 37.91
C TYR A 839 13.10 14.79 38.76
N ALA A 840 13.06 14.51 40.07
CA ALA A 840 12.39 15.33 41.06
C ALA A 840 13.40 15.69 42.18
N PRO A 841 13.74 16.97 42.34
CA PRO A 841 14.55 17.45 43.47
C PRO A 841 14.01 16.98 44.84
N ALA A 842 14.91 16.57 45.74
CA ALA A 842 14.54 16.07 47.06
C ALA A 842 14.12 17.21 48.03
N GLY A 843 13.17 16.92 48.93
CA GLY A 843 12.92 17.75 50.13
C GLY A 843 11.67 18.67 50.13
N ASN A 844 10.86 18.69 49.07
CA ASN A 844 9.92 19.79 48.84
C ASN A 844 8.40 19.47 48.89
N GLY A 845 8.00 18.39 49.58
CA GLY A 845 6.58 18.11 49.84
C GLY A 845 5.70 18.15 48.58
N ASN A 846 5.80 17.14 47.72
CA ASN A 846 5.07 17.02 46.45
C ASN A 846 5.22 18.16 45.43
N TYR A 847 6.08 19.18 45.62
CA TYR A 847 6.37 20.22 44.61
C TYR A 847 7.86 20.33 44.31
N CYS A 848 8.28 20.60 43.07
CA CYS A 848 9.73 20.62 42.79
C CYS A 848 10.22 21.35 41.54
N THR A 849 9.41 21.63 40.50
CA THR A 849 9.94 22.30 39.28
C THR A 849 8.97 23.29 38.65
N ARG A 850 9.47 24.34 37.97
CA ARG A 850 8.60 25.31 37.28
C ARG A 850 9.04 25.72 35.88
N GLY A 851 10.25 25.38 35.46
CA GLY A 851 10.78 25.74 34.15
C GLY A 851 11.77 24.70 33.65
N LEU A 852 11.90 24.66 32.33
CA LEU A 852 12.75 23.74 31.60
C LEU A 852 13.26 24.42 30.34
N ALA A 853 14.56 24.33 30.08
CA ALA A 853 15.15 24.81 28.83
C ALA A 853 16.19 23.82 28.32
N ILE A 854 16.37 23.77 27.00
CA ILE A 854 17.36 22.89 26.33
C ILE A 854 18.23 23.76 25.43
N ASP A 855 19.54 23.55 25.48
CA ASP A 855 20.45 24.20 24.53
C ASP A 855 20.34 23.55 23.14
N GLN A 856 19.65 24.22 22.23
CA GLN A 856 19.42 23.74 20.85
C GLN A 856 20.56 24.05 19.89
N ASN A 857 21.59 24.80 20.30
CA ASN A 857 22.65 25.21 19.38
C ASN A 857 23.75 24.14 19.29
N PRO A 858 23.90 23.43 18.15
CA PRO A 858 24.96 22.43 17.98
C PRO A 858 26.38 23.03 18.04
N MET A 859 26.50 24.36 17.95
CA MET A 859 27.78 25.06 18.08
C MET A 859 28.19 25.31 19.55
N SER A 860 27.29 25.06 20.50
CA SER A 860 27.53 25.27 21.93
C SER A 860 28.33 24.12 22.57
N ASP A 861 29.22 24.45 23.52
CA ASP A 861 29.89 23.48 24.40
C ASP A 861 28.92 22.74 25.33
N PHE A 862 27.72 23.31 25.50
CA PHE A 862 26.67 22.77 26.34
C PHE A 862 25.51 22.21 25.53
N PHE A 863 25.67 22.01 24.22
CA PHE A 863 24.65 21.49 23.32
C PHE A 863 23.86 20.33 23.96
N GLN A 864 22.53 20.47 23.95
CA GLN A 864 21.55 19.55 24.53
C GLN A 864 21.67 19.32 26.05
N SER A 865 22.36 20.20 26.77
CA SER A 865 22.18 20.27 28.22
C SER A 865 20.76 20.74 28.52
N ILE A 866 20.09 20.05 29.43
CA ILE A 866 18.75 20.41 29.91
C ILE A 866 18.91 21.13 31.25
N TYR A 867 18.25 22.28 31.39
CA TYR A 867 18.23 23.06 32.61
C TYR A 867 16.86 22.99 33.24
N ILE A 868 16.80 22.76 34.54
CA ILE A 868 15.55 22.60 35.31
C ILE A 868 15.56 23.62 36.45
N SER A 869 14.53 24.45 36.53
CA SER A 869 14.37 25.40 37.63
C SER A 869 13.52 24.80 38.75
N ASP A 870 14.02 24.92 39.98
CA ASP A 870 13.33 24.54 41.21
C ASP A 870 13.16 25.79 42.09
N PRO A 871 11.95 26.35 42.23
CA PRO A 871 11.70 27.46 43.15
C PRO A 871 11.30 27.01 44.55
N TYR A 872 11.42 25.72 44.86
CA TYR A 872 11.09 25.12 46.15
C TYR A 872 12.38 24.68 46.88
N GLY A 873 12.30 24.51 48.20
CA GLY A 873 13.42 23.96 48.99
C GLY A 873 14.66 24.84 49.02
N THR A 874 15.79 24.28 48.58
CA THR A 874 17.06 25.01 48.44
C THR A 874 17.02 26.06 47.33
N LYS A 875 16.09 25.97 46.38
CA LYS A 875 15.92 26.83 45.21
C LYS A 875 17.13 26.87 44.27
N GLY A 876 16.89 26.98 42.97
CA GLY A 876 17.95 27.22 41.98
C GLY A 876 17.78 26.40 40.71
N ILE A 877 18.91 26.16 40.02
CA ILE A 877 18.93 25.55 38.68
C ILE A 877 19.74 24.25 38.70
N TYR A 878 19.14 23.17 38.23
CA TYR A 878 19.81 21.90 37.94
C TYR A 878 20.17 21.81 36.47
N ARG A 879 21.30 21.17 36.16
CA ARG A 879 21.73 20.83 34.80
C ARG A 879 21.73 19.33 34.62
N VAL A 880 21.20 18.87 33.51
CA VAL A 880 21.21 17.49 33.05
C VAL A 880 22.04 17.42 31.77
N SER A 881 22.93 16.43 31.66
CA SER A 881 23.73 16.20 30.45
C SER A 881 22.89 15.57 29.32
N PRO A 882 23.38 15.57 28.06
CA PRO A 882 22.73 14.85 26.95
C PRO A 882 22.54 13.34 27.21
N GLU A 883 23.34 12.75 28.09
CA GLU A 883 23.19 11.34 28.51
C GLU A 883 22.09 11.12 29.56
N LEU A 884 21.39 12.19 29.94
CA LEU A 884 20.36 12.24 30.98
C LEU A 884 20.87 12.07 32.41
N ASN A 885 22.12 12.46 32.68
CA ASN A 885 22.67 12.48 34.03
C ASN A 885 22.54 13.86 34.66
N VAL A 886 22.02 13.95 35.89
CA VAL A 886 21.97 15.21 36.65
C VAL A 886 23.37 15.55 37.15
N VAL A 887 23.91 16.69 36.73
CA VAL A 887 25.32 17.09 36.95
C VAL A 887 25.54 17.59 38.37
N ASN A 888 24.56 18.29 38.94
CA ASN A 888 24.65 18.97 40.24
C ASN A 888 23.54 18.51 41.20
N ASP A 889 23.35 17.19 41.31
CA ASP A 889 22.32 16.61 42.17
C ASP A 889 22.53 16.99 43.65
N GLY A 890 21.45 17.41 44.31
CA GLY A 890 21.44 17.88 45.69
C GLY A 890 22.06 19.27 45.94
N ALA A 891 22.68 19.91 44.94
CA ALA A 891 23.30 21.22 45.06
C ALA A 891 22.99 22.11 43.83
N PRO A 892 21.75 22.65 43.73
CA PRO A 892 21.36 23.48 42.60
C PRO A 892 22.23 24.74 42.49
N TYR A 893 22.52 25.14 41.25
CA TYR A 893 23.23 26.39 40.99
C TYR A 893 22.39 27.59 41.43
N LEU A 894 23.07 28.67 41.81
CA LEU A 894 22.45 29.95 42.16
C LEU A 894 21.46 29.90 43.34
N THR A 895 21.59 28.93 44.25
CA THR A 895 20.79 28.82 45.49
C THR A 895 20.69 30.16 46.25
N ALA A 896 21.82 30.86 46.42
CA ALA A 896 21.86 32.12 47.17
C ALA A 896 21.14 33.27 46.44
N GLU A 897 21.16 33.28 45.10
CA GLU A 897 20.51 34.31 44.27
C GLU A 897 18.98 34.24 44.48
N PHE A 898 18.41 33.05 44.30
CA PHE A 898 16.95 32.85 44.32
C PHE A 898 16.36 32.74 45.74
N ALA A 899 17.17 32.86 46.79
CA ALA A 899 16.73 32.69 48.18
C ALA A 899 15.64 33.71 48.59
N THR A 900 15.64 34.89 47.99
CA THR A 900 14.71 36.00 48.33
C THR A 900 13.42 36.01 47.52
N GLY A 901 13.32 35.25 46.44
CA GLY A 901 12.12 35.18 45.60
C GLY A 901 11.00 34.30 46.17
N ASN A 902 9.85 34.25 45.49
CA ASN A 902 8.70 33.43 45.87
C ASN A 902 8.74 32.02 45.23
N THR A 903 7.59 31.36 45.02
CA THR A 903 7.47 30.03 44.38
C THR A 903 7.49 30.06 42.85
N ALA A 904 7.83 31.20 42.26
CA ALA A 904 8.09 31.44 40.85
C ALA A 904 9.46 32.13 40.65
N SER A 905 10.44 31.72 41.45
CA SER A 905 11.82 32.23 41.44
C SER A 905 12.78 31.10 41.85
N PRO A 906 13.52 30.49 40.90
CA PRO A 906 13.47 30.71 39.44
C PRO A 906 12.21 30.12 38.79
N PHE A 907 11.76 30.72 37.66
CA PHE A 907 10.60 30.25 36.90
C PHE A 907 11.00 29.67 35.53
N ARG A 908 10.35 30.07 34.43
CA ARG A 908 10.69 29.58 33.09
C ARG A 908 12.07 30.04 32.66
N MET A 909 12.66 29.29 31.74
CA MET A 909 14.00 29.55 31.26
C MET A 909 14.07 29.49 29.73
N GLY A 910 15.09 30.14 29.19
CA GLY A 910 15.54 29.97 27.81
C GLY A 910 17.05 29.96 27.73
N VAL A 911 17.59 29.40 26.65
CA VAL A 911 19.04 29.40 26.39
C VAL A 911 19.32 30.38 25.26
N ASN A 912 20.24 31.31 25.49
CA ASN A 912 20.65 32.27 24.47
C ASN A 912 21.45 31.53 23.37
N PRO A 913 20.99 31.56 22.12
CA PRO A 913 21.60 30.80 21.03
C PRO A 913 23.03 31.26 20.70
N ASN A 914 23.43 32.47 21.08
CA ASN A 914 24.76 33.01 20.74
C ASN A 914 25.88 32.51 21.66
N ASN A 915 25.58 32.21 22.92
CA ASN A 915 26.59 31.96 23.95
C ASN A 915 26.27 30.79 24.88
N GLY A 916 25.09 30.16 24.75
CA GLY A 916 24.67 29.04 25.61
C GLY A 916 24.31 29.46 27.04
N TYR A 917 24.18 30.76 27.33
CA TYR A 917 23.82 31.23 28.67
C TYR A 917 22.33 30.98 28.95
N VAL A 918 22.02 30.61 30.19
CA VAL A 918 20.65 30.30 30.62
C VAL A 918 20.03 31.54 31.23
N TYR A 919 18.93 32.00 30.64
CA TYR A 919 18.16 33.16 31.10
C TYR A 919 16.94 32.65 31.84
N SER A 920 16.87 32.91 33.14
CA SER A 920 15.76 32.52 33.99
C SER A 920 14.86 33.71 34.28
N ALA A 921 13.61 33.63 33.81
CA ALA A 921 12.56 34.56 34.17
C ALA A 921 12.22 34.42 35.66
N ASP A 922 11.95 35.55 36.30
CA ASP A 922 11.56 35.62 37.70
C ASP A 922 10.25 36.38 37.85
N TRP A 923 9.23 35.67 38.37
CA TRP A 923 7.87 36.17 38.55
C TRP A 923 7.59 36.47 40.03
N SER A 924 8.58 37.06 40.69
CA SER A 924 8.52 37.50 42.08
C SER A 924 8.92 38.96 42.17
N ASP A 925 8.07 39.86 42.66
CA ASP A 925 8.42 41.29 42.78
C ASP A 925 9.70 41.52 43.60
N ALA A 926 9.87 40.74 44.68
CA ALA A 926 11.06 40.77 45.52
C ALA A 926 12.34 40.26 44.83
N HIS A 927 12.24 39.55 43.70
CA HIS A 927 13.35 39.02 42.90
C HIS A 927 13.22 39.22 41.37
N SER A 928 12.42 40.21 40.94
CA SER A 928 11.98 40.38 39.56
C SER A 928 13.09 40.61 38.53
N GLY A 929 12.78 40.34 37.26
CA GLY A 929 13.67 40.49 36.12
C GLY A 929 14.06 39.14 35.51
N ILE A 930 15.15 39.14 34.74
CA ILE A 930 15.68 37.93 34.08
C ILE A 930 17.13 37.74 34.54
N HIS A 931 17.40 36.59 35.15
CA HIS A 931 18.69 36.26 35.75
C HIS A 931 19.47 35.30 34.86
N ILE A 932 20.70 35.70 34.51
CA ILE A 932 21.53 35.04 33.51
C ILE A 932 22.60 34.21 34.20
N MET A 933 22.63 32.91 33.91
CA MET A 933 23.64 31.97 34.36
C MET A 933 24.55 31.57 33.20
N ASN A 934 25.86 31.76 33.35
CA ASN A 934 26.86 31.13 32.47
C ASN A 934 27.08 29.67 32.94
N PRO A 935 26.76 28.64 32.14
CA PRO A 935 26.95 27.25 32.55
C PRO A 935 28.40 26.85 32.82
N ALA A 936 29.37 27.56 32.24
CA ALA A 936 30.79 27.36 32.51
C ALA A 936 31.22 27.96 33.88
N GLU A 937 30.50 28.96 34.38
CA GLU A 937 30.78 29.68 35.62
C GLU A 937 29.49 29.89 36.47
N PRO A 938 28.83 28.81 36.94
CA PRO A 938 27.45 28.87 37.43
C PRO A 938 27.30 29.37 38.88
N ALA A 939 28.33 30.03 39.43
CA ALA A 939 28.36 30.45 40.84
C ALA A 939 27.61 31.78 41.10
N THR A 940 27.46 32.62 40.07
CA THR A 940 26.85 33.96 40.16
C THR A 940 25.90 34.20 39.00
N ALA A 941 24.84 34.96 39.24
CA ALA A 941 23.93 35.41 38.20
C ALA A 941 24.25 36.85 37.76
N THR A 942 23.93 37.18 36.50
CA THR A 942 23.90 38.55 35.99
C THR A 942 22.45 38.97 35.73
N GLN A 943 22.03 40.13 36.21
CA GLN A 943 20.70 40.66 35.90
C GLN A 943 20.68 41.20 34.46
N PHE A 944 19.66 40.81 33.67
CA PHE A 944 19.49 41.25 32.30
C PHE A 944 19.22 42.76 32.19
N PHE A 945 18.38 43.30 33.08
CA PHE A 945 18.02 44.71 33.09
C PHE A 945 19.01 45.56 33.91
N GLU A 946 19.69 46.48 33.25
CA GLU A 946 20.64 47.42 33.88
C GLU A 946 19.90 48.58 34.56
N GLY A 947 19.24 48.28 35.68
CA GLY A 947 18.40 49.24 36.38
C GLY A 947 18.25 49.01 37.89
N THR A 948 17.48 49.89 38.52
CA THR A 948 17.08 49.78 39.94
C THR A 948 15.64 49.29 40.03
N ARG A 949 15.39 48.34 40.93
CA ARG A 949 14.07 47.76 41.14
C ARG A 949 13.24 48.56 42.15
N GLU A 950 11.96 48.72 41.85
CA GLU A 950 10.93 49.28 42.73
C GLU A 950 10.25 48.18 43.56
N GLU A 951 9.52 48.56 44.63
CA GLU A 951 8.77 47.58 45.45
C GLU A 951 7.69 46.81 44.66
N THR A 952 7.24 47.40 43.55
CA THR A 952 6.25 46.83 42.62
C THR A 952 6.85 45.79 41.69
N GLY A 953 8.15 45.48 41.76
CA GLY A 953 8.81 44.59 40.81
C GLY A 953 9.31 45.27 39.53
N LEU A 954 8.83 46.47 39.20
CA LEU A 954 9.29 47.25 38.04
C LEU A 954 10.76 47.67 38.19
N ILE A 955 11.54 47.57 37.12
CA ILE A 955 12.95 47.95 37.03
C ILE A 955 13.08 49.14 36.09
N LYS A 956 13.77 50.20 36.55
CA LYS A 956 14.01 51.42 35.78
C LYS A 956 15.49 51.70 35.59
N ASN A 957 15.87 52.23 34.44
CA ASN A 957 17.24 52.72 34.22
C ASN A 957 17.47 54.04 34.99
N ALA A 958 18.70 54.56 34.92
CA ALA A 958 19.06 55.82 35.57
C ALA A 958 18.32 57.05 35.01
N ALA A 959 17.76 56.97 33.79
CA ALA A 959 16.94 58.02 33.19
C ALA A 959 15.47 57.97 33.66
N GLY A 960 15.07 56.91 34.35
CA GLY A 960 13.71 56.68 34.82
C GLY A 960 12.82 55.91 33.85
N ASP A 961 13.35 55.44 32.72
CA ASP A 961 12.61 54.62 31.76
C ASP A 961 12.38 53.22 32.34
N ALA A 962 11.16 52.70 32.19
CA ALA A 962 10.84 51.32 32.54
C ALA A 962 11.58 50.37 31.58
N LEU A 963 12.31 49.40 32.14
CA LEU A 963 13.02 48.39 31.37
C LEU A 963 12.24 47.07 31.30
N GLY A 964 11.59 46.70 32.40
CA GLY A 964 10.91 45.43 32.62
C GLY A 964 10.61 45.25 34.11
N GLY A 965 10.25 44.06 34.56
CA GLY A 965 10.00 43.75 35.96
C GLY A 965 9.71 42.27 36.18
N SER A 966 8.69 41.93 36.98
CA SER A 966 8.28 40.54 37.18
C SER A 966 7.84 39.94 35.85
N CYS A 967 8.35 38.76 35.50
CA CYS A 967 8.17 38.20 34.17
C CYS A 967 8.08 36.67 34.17
N THR A 968 7.38 36.10 33.17
CA THR A 968 7.06 34.67 33.17
C THR A 968 7.77 33.86 32.11
N SER A 969 8.54 34.50 31.23
CA SER A 969 9.20 33.86 30.08
C SER A 969 10.48 34.60 29.67
N ALA A 970 11.41 33.83 29.12
CA ALA A 970 12.62 34.33 28.48
C ALA A 970 12.87 33.46 27.24
N ALA A 971 12.39 33.91 26.08
CA ALA A 971 12.42 33.14 24.84
C ALA A 971 13.25 33.86 23.76
N PHE A 972 14.01 33.12 22.96
CA PHE A 972 14.95 33.70 22.00
C PHE A 972 14.50 33.48 20.56
N LEU A 973 14.71 34.50 19.72
CA LEU A 973 14.55 34.42 18.26
C LEU A 973 15.84 34.88 17.58
N GLY A 974 16.25 34.17 16.52
CA GLY A 974 17.38 34.55 15.69
C GLY A 974 18.74 34.19 16.30
N ASN A 975 19.81 34.62 15.63
CA ASN A 975 21.20 34.40 16.02
C ASN A 975 22.07 35.61 15.65
N GLY A 976 23.28 35.66 16.22
CA GLY A 976 24.25 36.73 16.02
C GLY A 976 23.68 38.12 16.34
N GLU A 977 23.87 39.07 15.43
CA GLU A 977 23.37 40.45 15.56
C GLU A 977 21.83 40.55 15.49
N ASN A 978 21.15 39.52 14.98
CA ASN A 978 19.70 39.49 14.84
C ASN A 978 18.98 38.88 16.05
N THR A 979 19.71 38.50 17.10
CA THR A 979 19.13 37.87 18.28
C THR A 979 18.20 38.81 19.04
N LYS A 980 16.99 38.33 19.32
CA LYS A 980 15.97 39.01 20.10
C LYS A 980 15.60 38.17 21.31
N LEU A 981 15.29 38.84 22.42
CA LEU A 981 14.70 38.23 23.60
C LEU A 981 13.23 38.67 23.69
N LEU A 982 12.32 37.70 23.78
CA LEU A 982 10.91 37.89 24.00
C LEU A 982 10.56 37.50 25.44
N SER A 983 9.75 38.32 26.09
CA SER A 983 9.35 38.10 27.47
C SER A 983 7.99 38.73 27.77
N PHE A 984 7.16 38.03 28.52
CA PHE A 984 5.92 38.59 29.05
C PHE A 984 6.18 39.24 30.41
N GLN A 985 5.94 40.54 30.50
CA GLN A 985 6.32 41.40 31.62
C GLN A 985 5.06 41.90 32.34
N GLU A 986 4.85 41.46 33.58
CA GLU A 986 3.68 41.84 34.39
C GLU A 986 3.72 43.33 34.78
N ASP A 987 4.91 43.86 35.04
CA ASP A 987 5.10 45.21 35.58
C ASP A 987 5.44 46.27 34.54
N TYR A 988 5.49 45.91 33.26
CA TYR A 988 5.85 46.86 32.19
C TYR A 988 4.61 47.33 31.43
N PRO A 989 4.43 48.65 31.17
CA PRO A 989 5.31 49.75 31.58
C PRO A 989 5.00 50.28 33.00
N THR A 990 3.96 49.76 33.65
CA THR A 990 3.48 50.23 34.96
C THR A 990 3.45 49.07 35.95
N GLY A 991 4.16 49.19 37.07
CA GLY A 991 4.22 48.15 38.10
C GLY A 991 2.83 47.75 38.61
N ASN A 992 2.60 46.45 38.79
CA ASN A 992 1.32 45.81 39.11
C ASN A 992 0.16 46.03 38.11
N ALA A 993 0.40 46.62 36.94
CA ALA A 993 -0.66 46.96 35.98
C ALA A 993 -0.19 46.96 34.51
N GLY A 994 0.91 46.30 34.19
CA GLY A 994 1.58 46.34 32.89
C GLY A 994 1.08 45.27 31.92
N ASN A 995 1.28 43.99 32.29
CA ASN A 995 0.88 42.79 31.54
C ASN A 995 1.15 42.85 30.04
N GLU A 996 2.40 43.08 29.65
CA GLU A 996 2.77 43.36 28.27
C GLU A 996 3.78 42.34 27.73
N LEU A 997 3.49 41.80 26.54
CA LEU A 997 4.45 41.03 25.75
C LEU A 997 5.49 41.98 25.12
N CYS A 998 6.76 41.75 25.42
CA CYS A 998 7.86 42.64 25.07
C CYS A 998 8.94 41.95 24.23
N VAL A 999 9.54 42.68 23.29
CA VAL A 999 10.74 42.25 22.53
C VAL A 999 11.90 43.19 22.80
N TYR A 1000 13.07 42.61 23.11
CA TYR A 1000 14.33 43.31 23.24
C TYR A 1000 15.27 42.88 22.12
N ASN A 1001 15.76 43.84 21.32
CA ASN A 1001 16.79 43.58 20.31
C ASN A 1001 18.15 43.57 21.00
N ILE A 1002 18.67 42.39 21.32
CA ILE A 1002 19.88 42.26 22.13
C ILE A 1002 21.14 42.07 21.27
N GLY A 1003 21.03 41.47 20.08
CA GLY A 1003 22.19 41.15 19.23
C GLY A 1003 23.24 40.32 19.98
N ALA A 1004 24.49 40.79 19.98
CA ALA A 1004 25.58 40.16 20.74
C ALA A 1004 25.62 40.57 22.23
N ASN A 1005 24.77 41.49 22.70
CA ASN A 1005 24.78 41.93 24.09
C ASN A 1005 24.14 40.88 25.02
N VAL A 1006 24.63 40.84 26.26
CA VAL A 1006 24.13 39.93 27.30
C VAL A 1006 23.03 40.60 28.14
N THR A 1007 23.14 41.92 28.37
CA THR A 1007 22.27 42.77 29.19
C THR A 1007 21.72 43.95 28.38
N THR A 1008 20.75 44.69 28.94
CA THR A 1008 20.17 45.89 28.31
C THR A 1008 19.85 46.98 29.33
N ASP A 1009 20.15 48.24 28.99
CA ASP A 1009 19.70 49.46 29.67
C ASP A 1009 18.53 50.16 28.96
N LYS A 1010 18.01 49.53 27.89
CA LYS A 1010 16.96 50.05 27.01
C LYS A 1010 15.60 49.43 27.31
N ALA A 1011 14.57 50.25 27.19
CA ALA A 1011 13.17 49.80 27.15
C ALA A 1011 12.92 48.80 25.99
N PRO A 1012 11.84 48.01 26.04
CA PRO A 1012 11.43 47.12 24.95
C PRO A 1012 11.41 47.83 23.59
N ALA A 1013 11.94 47.16 22.57
CA ALA A 1013 11.95 47.67 21.19
C ALA A 1013 10.56 47.55 20.54
N VAL A 1014 9.79 46.53 20.92
CA VAL A 1014 8.43 46.26 20.42
C VAL A 1014 7.57 45.75 21.56
N THR A 1015 6.29 46.14 21.58
CA THR A 1015 5.25 45.64 22.47
C THR A 1015 4.02 45.23 21.65
N PHE A 1016 3.16 44.38 22.22
CA PHE A 1016 2.03 43.76 21.52
C PHE A 1016 0.72 43.94 22.28
N PRO A 1017 0.13 45.14 22.28
CA PRO A 1017 -1.02 45.44 23.12
C PRO A 1017 -2.28 44.64 22.72
N THR A 1018 -2.46 44.33 21.43
CA THR A 1018 -3.62 43.55 20.96
C THR A 1018 -3.54 42.11 21.43
N VAL A 1019 -2.36 41.50 21.32
CA VAL A 1019 -2.09 40.15 21.82
C VAL A 1019 -2.15 40.13 23.36
N SER A 1020 -1.50 41.08 24.02
CA SER A 1020 -1.43 41.17 25.49
C SER A 1020 -2.80 41.33 26.14
N ALA A 1021 -3.73 42.05 25.50
CA ALA A 1021 -5.12 42.19 25.98
C ALA A 1021 -5.89 40.86 26.06
N LYS A 1022 -5.39 39.79 25.44
CA LYS A 1022 -5.97 38.44 25.50
C LYS A 1022 -5.29 37.54 26.55
N LEU A 1023 -4.15 37.95 27.11
CA LEU A 1023 -3.31 37.18 28.05
C LEU A 1023 -3.62 37.51 29.52
N LEU A 1024 -4.90 37.49 29.89
CA LEU A 1024 -5.37 37.97 31.21
C LEU A 1024 -4.93 37.11 32.42
N ASN A 1025 -4.47 35.87 32.20
CA ASN A 1025 -4.05 34.99 33.30
C ASN A 1025 -2.53 34.99 33.54
N THR A 1026 -1.80 35.93 32.91
CA THR A 1026 -0.41 36.42 33.12
C THR A 1026 0.74 35.41 33.20
N ASN A 1027 0.51 34.16 33.63
CA ASN A 1027 1.42 33.04 33.52
C ASN A 1027 1.49 32.58 32.04
N VAL A 1028 2.40 33.22 31.30
CA VAL A 1028 2.51 33.11 29.84
C VAL A 1028 3.80 32.42 29.42
N GLU A 1029 3.70 31.47 28.49
CA GLU A 1029 4.83 30.89 27.76
C GLU A 1029 4.87 31.42 26.32
N ILE A 1030 6.07 31.58 25.78
CA ILE A 1030 6.31 32.10 24.43
C ILE A 1030 7.20 31.11 23.67
N VAL A 1031 6.75 30.69 22.49
CA VAL A 1031 7.54 29.89 21.55
C VAL A 1031 7.70 30.68 20.25
N PRO A 1032 8.80 31.43 20.06
CA PRO A 1032 9.03 32.23 18.87
C PRO A 1032 9.50 31.36 17.69
N LEU A 1033 9.00 31.68 16.50
CA LEU A 1033 9.38 31.10 15.21
C LEU A 1033 9.83 32.22 14.26
N GLU A 1034 10.41 31.87 13.11
CA GLU A 1034 10.92 32.86 12.15
C GLU A 1034 9.85 33.87 11.69
N ASN A 1035 8.64 33.39 11.40
CA ASN A 1035 7.55 34.19 10.82
C ASN A 1035 6.44 34.59 11.81
N GLY A 1036 6.56 34.21 13.09
CA GLY A 1036 5.54 34.51 14.10
C GLY A 1036 5.85 33.81 15.41
N MET A 1037 4.91 33.80 16.34
CA MET A 1037 5.11 33.22 17.66
C MET A 1037 3.85 32.57 18.20
N PHE A 1038 4.03 31.48 18.94
CA PHE A 1038 3.00 30.95 19.81
C PHE A 1038 3.10 31.62 21.17
N VAL A 1039 1.95 32.06 21.68
CA VAL A 1039 1.80 32.60 23.03
C VAL A 1039 0.69 31.86 23.73
N SER A 1040 1.02 31.18 24.83
CA SER A 1040 0.08 30.40 25.63
C SER A 1040 0.00 30.96 27.05
N GLN A 1041 -1.14 30.80 27.70
CA GLN A 1041 -1.34 31.22 29.09
C GLN A 1041 -1.97 30.10 29.91
N ILE A 1042 -1.85 30.14 31.24
CA ILE A 1042 -2.49 29.12 32.09
C ILE A 1042 -4.01 29.21 31.99
N ARG A 1043 -4.69 28.11 31.66
CA ARG A 1043 -6.17 28.03 31.67
C ARG A 1043 -6.67 26.73 32.25
N GLY A 1044 -7.68 26.82 33.12
CA GLY A 1044 -8.34 25.65 33.71
C GLY A 1044 -9.23 24.90 32.75
N THR A 1045 -9.52 23.66 33.09
CA THR A 1045 -10.50 22.80 32.42
C THR A 1045 -11.79 23.58 32.12
N GLY A 1046 -12.28 23.53 30.88
CA GLY A 1046 -13.47 24.23 30.40
C GLY A 1046 -13.27 25.71 30.09
N ASN A 1047 -12.05 26.24 30.22
CA ASN A 1047 -11.77 27.66 30.05
C ASN A 1047 -10.88 27.92 28.83
N ASN A 1048 -11.26 27.47 27.65
CA ASN A 1048 -10.64 27.90 26.39
C ASN A 1048 -11.71 28.64 25.56
N ASN A 1049 -11.55 29.93 25.31
CA ASN A 1049 -12.52 30.72 24.55
C ASN A 1049 -11.85 31.87 23.78
N VAL A 1050 -12.57 32.50 22.85
CA VAL A 1050 -11.97 33.54 21.98
C VAL A 1050 -11.60 34.82 22.75
N GLY A 1051 -12.27 35.10 23.88
CA GLY A 1051 -12.04 36.28 24.70
C GLY A 1051 -10.74 36.21 25.49
N VAL A 1052 -10.51 35.06 26.12
CA VAL A 1052 -9.27 34.67 26.76
C VAL A 1052 -9.03 33.25 26.23
N PRO A 1053 -8.01 33.01 25.39
CA PRO A 1053 -7.72 31.67 24.84
C PRO A 1053 -6.66 30.93 25.65
N SER A 1054 -6.51 29.62 25.43
CA SER A 1054 -5.39 28.83 25.94
C SER A 1054 -4.07 29.21 25.27
N PHE A 1055 -4.09 29.38 23.94
CA PHE A 1055 -2.96 29.89 23.16
C PHE A 1055 -3.42 30.66 21.92
N MET A 1056 -2.49 31.42 21.33
CA MET A 1056 -2.63 32.08 20.03
C MET A 1056 -1.37 31.87 19.21
N TYR A 1057 -1.50 31.89 17.89
CA TYR A 1057 -0.38 32.12 16.98
C TYR A 1057 -0.50 33.54 16.40
N THR A 1058 0.57 34.31 16.46
CA THR A 1058 0.58 35.73 16.09
C THR A 1058 1.78 36.02 15.19
N ASP A 1059 1.67 37.06 14.36
CA ASP A 1059 2.84 37.61 13.69
C ASP A 1059 3.59 38.61 14.59
N TYR A 1060 4.62 39.24 14.06
CA TYR A 1060 5.43 40.25 14.76
C TYR A 1060 4.89 41.67 14.56
N GLU A 1061 3.72 41.82 13.95
CA GLU A 1061 2.99 43.06 13.70
C GLU A 1061 1.77 43.23 14.62
N ASP A 1062 1.66 42.43 15.68
CA ASP A 1062 0.56 42.42 16.67
C ASP A 1062 -0.79 41.89 16.11
N ASN A 1063 -0.76 41.10 15.03
CA ASN A 1063 -1.95 40.42 14.52
C ASN A 1063 -2.07 39.00 15.07
N ILE A 1064 -3.29 38.62 15.46
CA ILE A 1064 -3.63 37.25 15.88
C ILE A 1064 -4.06 36.46 14.64
N LEU A 1065 -3.18 35.57 14.16
CA LEU A 1065 -3.42 34.73 12.99
C LEU A 1065 -4.22 33.47 13.33
N PHE A 1066 -4.07 32.98 14.56
CA PHE A 1066 -4.83 31.86 15.08
C PHE A 1066 -5.20 32.06 16.55
N ASN A 1067 -6.39 31.63 16.96
CA ASN A 1067 -6.89 31.72 18.32
C ASN A 1067 -7.46 30.36 18.76
N SER A 1068 -6.88 29.77 19.81
CA SER A 1068 -7.27 28.44 20.28
C SER A 1068 -8.69 28.36 20.81
N GLY A 1069 -9.34 29.49 21.11
CA GLY A 1069 -10.75 29.53 21.52
C GLY A 1069 -11.72 28.95 20.48
N ASN A 1070 -11.24 28.70 19.26
CA ASN A 1070 -11.96 28.01 18.19
C ASN A 1070 -11.65 26.51 18.09
N LEU A 1071 -10.76 25.96 18.93
CA LEU A 1071 -10.45 24.53 19.00
C LEU A 1071 -11.35 23.84 20.03
N GLU A 1072 -12.29 23.03 19.54
CA GLU A 1072 -13.27 22.32 20.39
C GLU A 1072 -12.63 21.19 21.21
N ASP A 1073 -11.54 20.61 20.74
CA ASP A 1073 -10.83 19.49 21.37
C ASP A 1073 -9.79 19.92 22.42
N LEU A 1074 -9.62 21.23 22.63
CA LEU A 1074 -8.72 21.80 23.63
C LEU A 1074 -9.49 22.38 24.82
N ASP A 1075 -9.39 21.68 25.95
CA ASP A 1075 -10.16 21.98 27.16
C ASP A 1075 -9.43 22.89 28.16
N GLY A 1076 -8.43 23.65 27.73
CA GLY A 1076 -7.60 24.50 28.60
C GLY A 1076 -6.10 24.26 28.40
N SER A 1077 -5.27 24.89 29.25
CA SER A 1077 -3.80 24.86 29.16
C SER A 1077 -3.16 24.97 30.53
N TRP A 1078 -3.28 23.92 31.34
CA TRP A 1078 -2.96 23.96 32.76
C TRP A 1078 -1.45 24.05 33.03
N GLY A 1079 -0.96 25.30 33.14
CA GLY A 1079 0.43 25.70 33.28
C GLY A 1079 0.99 26.46 32.07
N ALA A 1080 0.23 26.60 30.98
CA ALA A 1080 0.65 27.22 29.71
C ALA A 1080 1.72 26.46 28.90
N GLY A 1081 2.27 25.35 29.38
CA GLY A 1081 3.31 24.62 28.66
C GLY A 1081 2.90 24.24 27.23
N LEU A 1082 3.70 24.69 26.26
CA LEU A 1082 3.51 24.46 24.83
C LEU A 1082 4.89 24.30 24.17
N ALA A 1083 5.00 23.37 23.22
CA ALA A 1083 6.17 23.22 22.37
C ALA A 1083 5.76 22.95 20.92
N VAL A 1084 6.61 23.34 19.99
CA VAL A 1084 6.49 23.03 18.56
C VAL A 1084 7.77 22.34 18.11
N SER A 1085 7.65 21.30 17.30
CA SER A 1085 8.79 20.56 16.76
C SER A 1085 9.62 21.44 15.81
N GLN A 1086 10.91 21.12 15.64
CA GLN A 1086 11.83 21.93 14.83
C GLN A 1086 11.42 22.03 13.35
N ASP A 1087 10.79 20.98 12.82
CA ASP A 1087 10.24 20.92 11.46
C ASP A 1087 8.87 21.61 11.33
N LEU A 1088 8.36 22.20 12.42
CA LEU A 1088 7.08 22.92 12.51
C LEU A 1088 5.84 22.07 12.18
N SER A 1089 5.97 20.74 12.22
CA SER A 1089 4.88 19.81 11.86
C SER A 1089 4.03 19.36 13.05
N THR A 1090 4.54 19.49 14.28
CA THR A 1090 3.92 18.94 15.49
C THR A 1090 3.89 20.00 16.60
N MET A 1091 2.73 20.18 17.24
CA MET A 1091 2.57 20.96 18.47
C MET A 1091 2.17 20.04 19.62
N VAL A 1092 2.76 20.25 20.79
CA VAL A 1092 2.30 19.65 22.05
C VAL A 1092 1.92 20.75 23.03
N ILE A 1093 0.73 20.64 23.63
CA ILE A 1093 0.27 21.57 24.64
C ILE A 1093 -0.29 20.81 25.84
N ALA A 1094 0.02 21.30 27.05
CA ALA A 1094 -0.63 20.83 28.27
C ALA A 1094 -2.12 21.19 28.23
N THR A 1095 -3.01 20.34 28.73
CA THR A 1095 -4.46 20.62 28.78
C THR A 1095 -5.15 19.90 29.94
N GLY A 1096 -6.30 20.37 30.41
CA GLY A 1096 -7.03 19.72 31.52
C GLY A 1096 -6.19 19.56 32.80
N TYR A 1097 -6.30 18.43 33.50
CA TYR A 1097 -5.62 18.16 34.77
C TYR A 1097 -4.31 17.34 34.58
N PRO A 1098 -3.16 18.02 34.36
CA PRO A 1098 -2.73 18.23 32.98
C PRO A 1098 -2.52 16.90 32.23
N LYS A 1099 -3.08 16.78 31.03
CA LYS A 1099 -2.73 15.83 29.97
C LYS A 1099 -1.91 16.57 28.92
N LEU A 1100 -1.38 15.88 27.90
CA LEU A 1100 -0.74 16.54 26.75
C LEU A 1100 -1.50 16.22 25.47
N ASN A 1101 -2.02 17.23 24.78
CA ASN A 1101 -2.57 17.05 23.43
C ASN A 1101 -1.44 17.17 22.42
N VAL A 1102 -1.39 16.23 21.47
CA VAL A 1102 -0.46 16.26 20.33
C VAL A 1102 -1.23 16.57 19.07
N TYR A 1103 -0.90 17.68 18.43
CA TYR A 1103 -1.49 18.14 17.18
C TYR A 1103 -0.49 18.03 16.04
N SER A 1104 -0.95 17.64 14.86
CA SER A 1104 -0.25 17.97 13.62
C SER A 1104 -0.57 19.42 13.24
N ILE A 1105 0.39 20.08 12.58
CA ILE A 1105 0.27 21.45 12.11
C ILE A 1105 0.41 21.44 10.59
N ASP A 1106 -0.60 21.99 9.92
CA ASP A 1106 -0.53 22.33 8.51
C ASP A 1106 -0.45 23.84 8.35
N TRP A 1107 0.39 24.31 7.43
CA TRP A 1107 0.63 25.73 7.21
C TRP A 1107 0.07 26.18 5.85
N ASN A 1108 -0.82 27.16 5.87
CA ASN A 1108 -1.22 27.89 4.67
C ASN A 1108 -0.57 29.28 4.71
N ASN A 1109 0.56 29.44 4.03
CA ASN A 1109 1.48 30.55 4.22
C ASN A 1109 1.96 30.61 5.69
N ASN A 1110 1.57 31.64 6.44
CA ASN A 1110 1.91 31.82 7.86
C ASN A 1110 0.72 31.55 8.80
N VAL A 1111 -0.37 30.96 8.31
CA VAL A 1111 -1.54 30.64 9.12
C VAL A 1111 -1.56 29.14 9.41
N PRO A 1112 -1.44 28.72 10.68
CA PRO A 1112 -1.47 27.31 11.05
C PRO A 1112 -2.92 26.80 11.19
N SER A 1113 -3.11 25.52 10.86
CA SER A 1113 -4.28 24.72 11.23
C SER A 1113 -3.85 23.47 11.98
N PHE A 1114 -4.69 23.01 12.93
CA PHE A 1114 -4.35 21.95 13.86
C PHE A 1114 -5.30 20.77 13.73
N THR A 1115 -4.76 19.56 13.70
CA THR A 1115 -5.54 18.32 13.81
C THR A 1115 -5.05 17.53 15.00
N LEU A 1116 -5.94 17.27 15.98
CA LEU A 1116 -5.59 16.45 17.14
C LEU A 1116 -5.25 15.03 16.69
N GLN A 1117 -4.02 14.61 16.93
CA GLN A 1117 -3.55 13.26 16.59
C GLN A 1117 -3.88 12.29 17.73
N TYR A 1118 -3.52 12.66 18.96
CA TYR A 1118 -3.77 11.85 20.16
C TYR A 1118 -3.52 12.64 21.44
N VAL A 1119 -3.98 12.08 22.57
CA VAL A 1119 -3.80 12.64 23.92
C VAL A 1119 -2.89 11.72 24.73
N ILE A 1120 -1.87 12.28 25.36
CA ILE A 1120 -0.95 11.57 26.25
C ILE A 1120 -1.46 11.69 27.69
N GLU A 1121 -1.65 10.54 28.34
CA GLU A 1121 -2.06 10.42 29.73
C GLU A 1121 -1.09 9.54 30.54
N GLY A 1122 -1.07 9.69 31.86
CA GLY A 1122 -0.28 8.84 32.76
C GLY A 1122 1.19 9.23 32.93
N TYR A 1123 1.66 10.23 32.17
CA TYR A 1123 3.03 10.77 32.27
C TYR A 1123 3.12 12.09 33.06
N THR A 1124 1.97 12.64 33.43
CA THR A 1124 1.78 13.88 34.18
C THR A 1124 1.01 13.61 35.48
N ASN A 1125 1.12 14.50 36.48
CA ASN A 1125 0.35 14.36 37.71
C ASN A 1125 -0.96 15.13 37.65
N LYS A 1126 -2.08 14.43 37.83
CA LYS A 1126 -3.45 14.99 37.72
C LYS A 1126 -3.72 16.22 38.58
N SER A 1127 -2.99 16.42 39.66
CA SER A 1127 -3.17 17.58 40.55
C SER A 1127 -2.06 18.62 40.38
N SER A 1128 -1.29 18.56 39.30
CA SER A 1128 -0.14 19.42 39.00
C SER A 1128 -0.45 20.43 37.89
N ILE A 1129 0.55 21.19 37.47
CA ILE A 1129 0.57 22.06 36.28
C ILE A 1129 1.85 21.77 35.49
N VAL A 1130 1.80 21.92 34.17
CA VAL A 1130 2.97 21.80 33.29
C VAL A 1130 3.31 23.18 32.74
N ASN A 1131 4.41 23.77 33.24
CA ASN A 1131 4.70 25.18 32.95
C ASN A 1131 5.48 25.40 31.66
N GLN A 1132 6.34 24.46 31.30
CA GLN A 1132 7.23 24.60 30.15
C GLN A 1132 7.49 23.23 29.52
N ILE A 1133 7.49 23.18 28.19
CA ILE A 1133 7.66 21.98 27.38
C ILE A 1133 8.71 22.31 26.31
N HIS A 1134 9.61 21.39 26.01
CA HIS A 1134 10.59 21.51 24.93
C HIS A 1134 10.74 20.18 24.21
N PHE A 1135 11.00 20.24 22.91
CA PHE A 1135 11.57 19.11 22.18
C PHE A 1135 13.09 19.12 22.31
N ASP A 1136 13.72 17.97 22.47
CA ASP A 1136 15.17 17.84 22.24
C ASP A 1136 15.48 17.79 20.73
N TYR A 1137 16.76 17.74 20.39
CA TYR A 1137 17.23 17.77 19.01
C TYR A 1137 16.80 16.57 18.17
N ALA A 1138 16.51 15.42 18.80
CA ALA A 1138 15.95 14.27 18.10
C ALA A 1138 14.42 14.21 18.20
N GLY A 1139 13.74 15.24 18.72
CA GLY A 1139 12.29 15.30 18.83
C GLY A 1139 11.69 14.40 19.92
N ASN A 1140 12.44 14.12 20.99
CA ASN A 1140 11.85 13.64 22.25
C ASN A 1140 11.30 14.83 23.04
N LEU A 1141 10.28 14.61 23.87
CA LEU A 1141 9.59 15.68 24.58
C LEU A 1141 10.00 15.73 26.05
N PHE A 1142 10.39 16.91 26.53
CA PHE A 1142 10.71 17.17 27.92
C PHE A 1142 9.80 18.25 28.50
N PHE A 1143 9.35 18.10 29.74
CA PHE A 1143 8.47 19.07 30.37
C PHE A 1143 8.67 19.17 31.88
N ALA A 1144 8.41 20.37 32.42
CA ALA A 1144 8.44 20.65 33.86
C ALA A 1144 7.04 20.52 34.46
N ASP A 1145 6.79 19.40 35.14
CA ASP A 1145 5.60 19.18 35.96
C ASP A 1145 5.88 19.63 37.40
N ALA A 1146 5.03 20.50 37.94
CA ALA A 1146 5.27 21.12 39.24
C ALA A 1146 5.31 20.15 40.43
N LYS A 1147 4.85 18.90 40.26
CA LYS A 1147 4.79 17.87 41.31
C LYS A 1147 5.58 16.61 40.99
N LEU A 1148 5.68 16.21 39.71
CA LEU A 1148 6.52 15.09 39.28
C LEU A 1148 7.98 15.48 39.05
N GLY A 1149 8.24 16.76 38.79
CA GLY A 1149 9.55 17.25 38.38
C GLY A 1149 9.70 17.31 36.87
N ALA A 1150 10.94 17.27 36.40
CA ALA A 1150 11.23 17.19 34.98
C ALA A 1150 10.99 15.77 34.47
N VAL A 1151 10.22 15.63 33.40
CA VAL A 1151 9.90 14.34 32.77
C VAL A 1151 10.29 14.42 31.30
N GLY A 1152 10.92 13.36 30.80
CA GLY A 1152 11.20 13.17 29.37
C GLY A 1152 10.46 11.95 28.84
N ILE A 1153 9.82 12.10 27.69
CA ILE A 1153 9.11 11.03 26.98
C ILE A 1153 9.53 10.99 25.51
N ALA A 1154 9.60 9.80 24.94
CA ALA A 1154 9.68 9.59 23.51
C ALA A 1154 8.27 9.62 22.92
N LEU A 1155 8.10 10.27 21.76
CA LEU A 1155 6.84 10.29 21.02
C LEU A 1155 6.88 9.29 19.86
N PRO A 1156 5.77 8.60 19.57
CA PRO A 1156 5.66 7.71 18.42
C PRO A 1156 5.99 8.43 17.10
N LYS A 1157 6.84 7.80 16.29
CA LYS A 1157 7.26 8.33 14.98
C LYS A 1157 7.89 7.23 14.14
N ASP A 1158 7.86 7.43 12.83
CA ASP A 1158 8.49 6.50 11.89
C ASP A 1158 10.02 6.61 11.99
N ALA A 1159 10.75 5.68 11.35
CA ALA A 1159 12.20 5.71 11.34
C ALA A 1159 12.70 7.02 10.72
N GLN A 1160 13.74 7.62 11.31
CA GLN A 1160 14.26 8.92 10.88
C GLN A 1160 15.78 9.02 11.01
N SER A 1161 16.38 9.94 10.26
CA SER A 1161 17.79 10.30 10.42
C SER A 1161 17.89 11.64 11.15
N VAL A 1162 18.80 11.72 12.13
CA VAL A 1162 19.07 12.96 12.88
C VAL A 1162 20.50 13.39 12.61
N ALA A 1163 20.66 14.59 12.03
CA ALA A 1163 21.95 15.15 11.63
C ALA A 1163 22.44 16.22 12.61
N THR A 1164 23.58 15.97 13.25
CA THR A 1164 24.24 16.94 14.13
C THR A 1164 25.45 17.55 13.41
N PRO A 1165 25.43 18.85 13.07
CA PRO A 1165 26.58 19.52 12.48
C PRO A 1165 27.69 19.76 13.50
N SER A 1166 28.93 19.70 13.05
CA SER A 1166 30.10 20.03 13.86
C SER A 1166 30.35 21.53 13.89
N LYS A 1167 30.77 22.02 15.06
CA LYS A 1167 31.25 23.39 15.23
C LYS A 1167 32.65 23.63 14.67
N TYR A 1168 33.38 22.55 14.37
CA TYR A 1168 34.73 22.61 13.83
C TYR A 1168 34.72 22.37 12.33
N LEU A 1169 35.56 23.10 11.61
CA LEU A 1169 35.83 22.83 10.21
C LEU A 1169 36.80 21.65 10.07
N PHE A 1170 36.48 20.66 9.22
CA PHE A 1170 37.41 19.58 8.91
C PHE A 1170 38.39 20.03 7.82
N ASP A 1171 39.65 20.28 8.17
CA ASP A 1171 40.69 20.69 7.23
C ASP A 1171 41.59 19.50 6.85
N ALA A 1172 41.41 19.00 5.62
CA ALA A 1172 42.23 17.98 5.00
C ALA A 1172 43.31 18.58 4.06
N GLY A 1173 43.69 19.84 4.26
CA GLY A 1173 44.79 20.47 3.54
C GLY A 1173 46.13 19.75 3.77
N GLN A 1174 46.98 19.70 2.74
CA GLN A 1174 48.34 19.17 2.91
C GLN A 1174 49.04 19.94 4.03
N ALA A 1175 49.63 19.22 4.97
CA ALA A 1175 50.64 19.78 5.84
C ALA A 1175 51.71 20.46 4.98
N THR A 1176 51.72 21.80 4.93
CA THR A 1176 52.95 22.52 4.63
C THR A 1176 53.86 22.26 5.81
N GLY A 1177 54.60 21.15 5.74
CA GLY A 1177 55.59 20.83 6.74
C GLY A 1177 56.60 21.97 6.81
N VAL A 1178 56.49 22.82 7.82
CA VAL A 1178 57.71 23.24 8.50
C VAL A 1178 58.02 22.10 9.44
N ASN A 1179 58.70 21.09 8.89
CA ASN A 1179 59.46 20.18 9.72
C ASN A 1179 60.31 21.03 10.65
N ASP A 1180 60.18 20.78 11.94
CA ASP A 1180 61.18 21.16 12.91
C ASP A 1180 62.50 20.54 12.43
N VAL A 1181 63.35 21.34 11.78
CA VAL A 1181 64.59 20.86 11.19
C VAL A 1181 65.63 20.76 12.30
N ASN A 1182 65.53 19.71 13.11
CA ASN A 1182 66.66 19.22 13.89
C ASN A 1182 67.65 18.50 12.97
N ALA A 1183 68.21 19.24 12.00
CA ALA A 1183 69.42 18.83 11.31
C ALA A 1183 70.59 19.56 11.98
N ASN A 1184 71.48 18.79 12.63
CA ASN A 1184 72.73 19.29 13.19
C ASN A 1184 73.54 20.04 12.12
N LYS A 1185 73.46 21.36 12.10
CA LYS A 1185 74.24 22.19 11.17
C LYS A 1185 75.71 22.18 11.60
N THR A 1186 76.61 21.77 10.70
CA THR A 1186 78.05 21.79 10.95
C THR A 1186 78.57 23.24 10.90
N VAL A 1187 79.18 23.69 11.99
CA VAL A 1187 79.74 25.04 12.13
C VAL A 1187 80.95 25.21 11.20
N ALA A 1188 80.87 26.17 10.30
CA ALA A 1188 81.98 26.58 9.43
C ALA A 1188 82.91 27.60 10.11
N GLY A 1189 82.40 28.42 11.03
CA GLY A 1189 83.22 29.34 11.80
C GLY A 1189 82.43 30.19 12.79
N VAL A 1190 83.08 30.59 13.89
CA VAL A 1190 82.50 31.44 14.92
C VAL A 1190 83.30 32.73 15.03
N LYS A 1191 82.63 33.88 15.04
CA LYS A 1191 83.23 35.19 15.31
C LYS A 1191 82.49 35.91 16.43
N TYR A 1192 83.23 36.64 17.23
CA TYR A 1192 82.74 37.46 18.33
C TYR A 1192 82.85 38.93 17.94
N TYR A 1193 81.80 39.69 18.21
CA TYR A 1193 81.76 41.13 17.99
C TYR A 1193 81.52 41.84 19.32
N ASN A 1194 82.33 42.83 19.66
CA ASN A 1194 82.04 43.67 20.82
C ASN A 1194 80.91 44.67 20.49
N THR A 1195 80.46 45.44 21.50
CA THR A 1195 79.40 46.45 21.34
C THR A 1195 79.75 47.60 20.38
N LEU A 1196 81.02 47.71 19.96
CA LEU A 1196 81.50 48.66 18.95
C LEU A 1196 81.59 48.05 17.54
N GLY A 1197 81.19 46.77 17.37
CA GLY A 1197 81.15 46.09 16.08
C GLY A 1197 82.50 45.52 15.60
N VAL A 1198 83.53 45.49 16.44
CA VAL A 1198 84.85 44.95 16.08
C VAL A 1198 84.83 43.42 16.15
N ALA A 1199 85.24 42.74 15.08
CA ALA A 1199 85.23 41.27 14.97
C ALA A 1199 86.52 40.62 15.50
N SER A 1200 86.40 39.50 16.22
CA SER A 1200 87.51 38.67 16.71
C SER A 1200 87.16 37.18 16.65
N SER A 1201 88.16 36.31 16.53
CA SER A 1201 87.99 34.84 16.62
C SER A 1201 87.90 34.34 18.07
N THR A 1202 88.21 35.19 19.04
CA THR A 1202 88.04 34.91 20.48
C THR A 1202 87.23 36.01 21.15
N PRO A 1203 86.41 35.70 22.17
CA PRO A 1203 85.57 36.72 22.80
C PRO A 1203 86.38 37.79 23.53
N PHE A 1204 85.92 39.04 23.41
CA PHE A 1204 86.37 40.21 24.16
C PHE A 1204 85.93 40.13 25.63
N GLU A 1205 86.59 40.84 26.54
CA GLU A 1205 86.09 41.03 27.92
C GLU A 1205 84.74 41.76 27.91
N GLY A 1206 83.73 41.22 28.61
CA GLY A 1206 82.39 41.78 28.66
C GLY A 1206 81.43 41.26 27.58
N ILE A 1207 80.51 42.11 27.11
CA ILE A 1207 79.42 41.69 26.22
C ILE A 1207 79.93 41.48 24.79
N ASN A 1208 79.68 40.29 24.26
CA ASN A 1208 79.96 39.89 22.90
C ASN A 1208 78.67 39.46 22.18
N ILE A 1209 78.57 39.75 20.89
CA ILE A 1209 77.66 39.07 19.96
C ILE A 1209 78.48 37.98 19.26
N VAL A 1210 78.18 36.73 19.57
CA VAL A 1210 78.69 35.57 18.85
C VAL A 1210 77.88 35.39 17.58
N VAL A 1211 78.55 35.32 16.44
CA VAL A 1211 77.94 34.91 15.18
C VAL A 1211 78.58 33.61 14.75
N THR A 1212 77.76 32.55 14.71
CA THR A 1212 78.13 31.23 14.23
C THR A 1212 77.65 31.09 12.79
N THR A 1213 78.60 30.87 11.89
CA THR A 1213 78.35 30.57 10.48
C THR A 1213 78.36 29.08 10.28
N TYR A 1214 77.35 28.57 9.59
CA TYR A 1214 77.25 27.16 9.23
C TYR A 1214 77.73 26.94 7.79
N THR A 1215 78.11 25.70 7.49
CA THR A 1215 78.63 25.30 6.18
C THR A 1215 77.63 25.49 5.03
N ASP A 1216 76.34 25.60 5.32
CA ASP A 1216 75.28 25.94 4.37
C ASP A 1216 75.16 27.46 4.06
N GLY A 1217 76.06 28.29 4.64
CA GLY A 1217 76.08 29.74 4.46
C GLY A 1217 75.12 30.51 5.36
N THR A 1218 74.33 29.82 6.20
CA THR A 1218 73.45 30.48 7.18
C THR A 1218 74.21 30.90 8.43
N HIS A 1219 73.71 31.93 9.13
CA HIS A 1219 74.30 32.46 10.36
C HIS A 1219 73.30 32.42 11.52
N SER A 1220 73.76 32.06 12.72
CA SER A 1220 73.05 32.33 13.97
C SER A 1220 73.84 33.33 14.81
N SER A 1221 73.15 34.18 15.56
CA SER A 1221 73.80 35.13 16.46
C SER A 1221 73.24 35.07 17.87
N ALA A 1222 74.12 35.05 18.88
CA ALA A 1222 73.76 35.02 20.28
C ALA A 1222 74.60 36.03 21.08
N LYS A 1223 73.97 36.70 22.05
CA LYS A 1223 74.67 37.58 22.98
C LYS A 1223 75.23 36.76 24.12
N VAL A 1224 76.53 36.83 24.35
CA VAL A 1224 77.22 36.16 25.46
C VAL A 1224 78.11 37.15 26.19
N ILE A 1225 78.33 36.91 27.48
CA ILE A 1225 79.23 37.71 28.30
C ILE A 1225 80.42 36.83 28.64
N LYS A 1226 81.63 37.30 28.35
CA LYS A 1226 82.87 36.64 28.76
C LYS A 1226 83.39 37.31 30.02
#